data_AF-A0A928SR63-F1
#
_entry.id   AF-A0A928SR63-F1
#
_cell.length_a   1.000
_cell.length_b   1.000
_cell.length_c   1.000
_cell.angle_alpha   90.00
_cell.angle_beta   90.00
_cell.angle_gamma   90.00
#
_symmetry.space_group_name_H-M   'P 1'
#
loop_
_entity.id
_entity.type
_entity.pdbx_description
1 polymer ?
#
loop_
_entity_poly.entity_id
_entity_poly.type
_entity_poly.pdbx_seq_one_letter_code
_entity_poly.pdbx_strand_id
1 'polypeptide(L)'
;MADDRPLVELAPEAAHGRRRGAPRALETSDVTRFRGLLPAAAVGAVVAAALAIWSSGLPGLRSPGGQSRPHRLAKLECGSCHTDEGKPQEACRRCHGGLPSERPAHQELRRRRELGCTSCHAIHRADEGVAFTPDGAVIRYGTGWERELSGEHTLFRPTKTVSVPLVPARACAKCHDLGRQDDPIRECLIEGQRSPERPTVCFDEHRAVSGLAGVGAKVAPGATTERDAAWEAAREVASRGAAPALAGVAGSPVGIVGSGFGAALLVFGGLRLRARRRSARLEQARRQLSVVQPAAVRRVPHVDVATCLGCYACVDACPYDVLEVRRYVAVVARPDDCCGLTLCEQRCPNGSLVVSDGDPIDDRPKVKDTLESVDVPGLYLAGDLTGLPLIRNAINQGSHAVREIAERQGRARDRDGDLDLIVVGAGPAGISAALEAKARGLTAKLLEQATVAASIQSFPRGKLVFDQPLGMPMVGDLWLEESTKEELLAKWLRIVRRAELDIDEGRRVTRVERHGEAFVVTALGEEGGERVYRARNVLLAIGRRGSPRRLDVPIAQAAESRVFYALVDARAFAGQRVVVVGLGDTAMETAIALARQPATRVTLVYRGSGFRRGKARNIDEVKRLVGQGRVQLAFDSTVARVEPDHVVLRTTAGEERVDADAVFVLIGSILPWEFLGAVGVRRGAASAG
;
A
#
# COMPACT_ATOMS: atom_id res chain seq x y z
N MET A 1 -21.94 -31.39 -65.12
CA MET A 1 -22.77 -31.43 -63.89
C MET A 1 -22.56 -30.09 -63.21
N ALA A 2 -23.30 -29.01 -63.46
CA ALA A 2 -24.73 -28.82 -63.71
C ALA A 2 -25.61 -29.39 -62.58
N ASP A 3 -25.92 -28.51 -61.63
CA ASP A 3 -27.22 -28.42 -60.93
C ASP A 3 -27.27 -27.00 -60.29
N ASP A 4 -27.76 -25.95 -60.97
CA ASP A 4 -29.16 -25.45 -61.06
C ASP A 4 -29.82 -25.21 -59.66
N ARG A 5 -29.66 -24.00 -59.09
CA ARG A 5 -30.58 -22.81 -59.11
C ARG A 5 -31.80 -22.93 -58.16
N PRO A 6 -32.43 -21.82 -57.67
CA PRO A 6 -32.32 -20.43 -58.12
C PRO A 6 -32.16 -19.34 -57.04
N LEU A 7 -31.78 -18.17 -57.57
CA LEU A 7 -31.88 -16.81 -57.03
C LEU A 7 -33.34 -16.35 -56.84
N VAL A 8 -33.54 -15.43 -55.89
CA VAL A 8 -34.57 -14.37 -55.88
C VAL A 8 -33.87 -13.15 -55.27
N GLU A 9 -33.22 -12.26 -56.04
CA GLU A 9 -33.76 -11.04 -56.70
C GLU A 9 -34.85 -10.34 -55.87
N LEU A 10 -34.66 -9.08 -55.44
CA LEU A 10 -34.85 -7.88 -56.25
C LEU A 10 -33.99 -6.75 -55.63
N ALA A 11 -33.07 -6.14 -56.36
CA ALA A 11 -33.25 -5.07 -57.36
C ALA A 11 -33.38 -3.66 -56.74
N PRO A 12 -32.85 -2.63 -57.42
CA PRO A 12 -32.24 -1.46 -56.81
C PRO A 12 -33.17 -0.23 -56.85
N GLU A 13 -33.15 0.58 -55.79
CA GLU A 13 -33.70 1.94 -55.86
C GLU A 13 -32.68 3.00 -55.47
N ALA A 14 -32.74 4.06 -56.27
CA ALA A 14 -31.73 5.06 -56.49
C ALA A 14 -31.59 6.04 -55.32
N ALA A 15 -30.35 6.55 -55.22
CA ALA A 15 -29.95 7.91 -54.91
C ALA A 15 -31.04 8.87 -54.42
N HIS A 16 -30.77 9.56 -53.29
CA HIS A 16 -30.78 11.03 -53.18
C HIS A 16 -30.36 11.43 -51.76
N GLY A 17 -29.37 12.33 -51.64
CA GLY A 17 -29.42 13.35 -50.59
C GLY A 17 -28.38 13.33 -49.47
N ARG A 18 -27.35 14.16 -49.67
CA ARG A 18 -26.58 14.91 -48.67
C ARG A 18 -25.50 14.17 -47.89
N ARG A 19 -24.28 14.27 -48.45
CA ARG A 19 -23.04 14.53 -47.70
C ARG A 19 -23.35 15.40 -46.46
N ARG A 20 -23.26 14.83 -45.26
CA ARG A 20 -22.95 15.64 -44.07
C ARG A 20 -21.45 15.78 -44.04
N GLY A 21 -20.95 16.84 -44.68
CA GLY A 21 -19.59 17.29 -44.41
C GLY A 21 -19.42 17.43 -42.90
N ALA A 22 -18.33 16.89 -42.37
CA ALA A 22 -17.90 17.22 -41.01
C ALA A 22 -17.87 18.75 -40.92
N PRO A 23 -18.47 19.37 -39.90
CA PRO A 23 -18.49 20.81 -39.79
C PRO A 23 -17.04 21.31 -39.77
N ARG A 24 -16.72 22.26 -40.67
CA ARG A 24 -15.48 23.02 -40.58
C ARG A 24 -15.34 23.51 -39.14
N ALA A 25 -14.19 23.28 -38.53
CA ALA A 25 -13.84 23.90 -37.27
C ALA A 25 -13.86 25.42 -37.49
N LEU A 26 -14.94 26.06 -37.07
CA LEU A 26 -14.98 27.50 -36.91
C LEU A 26 -14.16 27.81 -35.66
N GLU A 27 -13.11 28.61 -35.81
CA GLU A 27 -12.56 29.37 -34.70
C GLU A 27 -13.64 30.32 -34.20
N THR A 28 -14.43 29.87 -33.23
CA THR A 28 -15.24 30.77 -32.43
C THR A 28 -14.59 30.87 -31.06
N SER A 29 -14.13 32.07 -30.72
CA SER A 29 -13.85 32.43 -29.33
C SER A 29 -15.13 32.18 -28.52
N ASP A 30 -15.13 31.11 -27.74
CA ASP A 30 -16.35 30.49 -27.20
C ASP A 30 -16.87 31.22 -25.95
N VAL A 31 -17.27 32.48 -26.14
CA VAL A 31 -18.03 33.29 -25.17
C VAL A 31 -19.54 33.00 -25.30
N THR A 32 -19.96 32.26 -26.33
CA THR A 32 -21.37 31.98 -26.63
C THR A 32 -21.90 30.69 -25.99
N ARG A 33 -21.05 29.73 -25.57
CA ARG A 33 -21.48 28.57 -24.75
C ARG A 33 -22.10 28.91 -23.40
N PHE A 34 -21.97 30.15 -22.93
CA PHE A 34 -22.58 30.60 -21.67
C PHE A 34 -24.02 31.14 -21.82
N ARG A 35 -24.51 31.38 -23.03
CA ARG A 35 -25.89 31.89 -23.23
C ARG A 35 -26.98 30.85 -22.97
N GLY A 36 -26.68 29.55 -23.13
CA GLY A 36 -27.61 28.45 -22.78
C GLY A 36 -27.60 28.06 -21.30
N LEU A 37 -26.60 28.50 -20.54
CA LEU A 37 -26.42 28.14 -19.12
C LEU A 37 -27.42 28.86 -18.21
N LEU A 38 -27.79 30.11 -18.54
CA LEU A 38 -28.80 30.87 -17.82
C LEU A 38 -30.21 30.27 -17.91
N PRO A 39 -30.74 29.94 -19.11
CA PRO A 39 -32.04 29.27 -19.21
C PRO A 39 -32.00 27.85 -18.62
N ALA A 40 -30.90 27.10 -18.76
CA ALA A 40 -30.76 25.78 -18.13
C ALA A 40 -30.73 25.86 -16.58
N ALA A 41 -30.08 26.88 -16.02
CA ALA A 41 -30.07 27.13 -14.58
C ALA A 41 -31.45 27.56 -14.06
N ALA A 42 -32.20 28.35 -14.83
CA ALA A 42 -33.56 28.74 -14.49
C ALA A 42 -34.51 27.54 -14.46
N VAL A 43 -34.44 26.65 -15.47
CA VAL A 43 -35.22 25.40 -15.49
C VAL A 43 -34.83 24.48 -14.32
N GLY A 44 -33.53 24.36 -14.03
CA GLY A 44 -33.03 23.60 -12.88
C GLY A 44 -33.53 24.14 -11.53
N ALA A 45 -33.64 25.46 -11.38
CA ALA A 45 -34.17 26.09 -10.17
C ALA A 45 -35.67 25.80 -9.96
N VAL A 46 -36.47 25.81 -11.03
CA VAL A 46 -37.91 25.47 -10.97
C VAL A 46 -38.11 24.01 -10.60
N VAL A 47 -37.33 23.10 -11.19
CA VAL A 47 -37.39 21.66 -10.86
C VAL A 47 -36.95 21.40 -9.41
N ALA A 48 -35.91 22.09 -8.94
CA ALA A 48 -35.47 22.00 -7.55
C ALA A 48 -36.51 22.54 -6.55
N ALA A 49 -37.22 23.62 -6.88
CA ALA A 49 -38.31 24.14 -6.06
C ALA A 49 -39.49 23.15 -6.00
N ALA A 50 -39.86 22.54 -7.13
CA ALA A 50 -40.90 21.51 -7.17
C ALA A 50 -40.52 20.25 -6.36
N LEU A 51 -39.27 19.79 -6.46
CA LEU A 51 -38.74 18.68 -5.67
C LEU A 51 -38.62 19.01 -4.17
N ALA A 52 -38.28 20.25 -3.81
CA ALA A 52 -38.23 20.71 -2.41
C ALA A 52 -39.64 20.71 -1.78
N ILE A 53 -40.65 21.18 -2.52
CA ILE A 53 -42.05 21.12 -2.09
C ILE A 53 -42.49 19.66 -1.93
N TRP A 54 -42.12 18.78 -2.86
CA TRP A 54 -42.49 17.35 -2.81
C TRP A 54 -41.76 16.56 -1.72
N SER A 55 -40.48 16.88 -1.46
CA SER A 55 -39.63 16.20 -0.47
C SER A 55 -39.86 16.64 0.98
N SER A 56 -40.56 17.75 1.21
CA SER A 56 -40.94 18.23 2.54
C SER A 56 -41.83 17.25 3.33
N GLY A 57 -42.33 16.19 2.67
CA GLY A 57 -43.08 15.08 3.28
C GLY A 57 -42.30 13.79 3.59
N LEU A 58 -40.98 13.70 3.35
CA LEU A 58 -40.21 12.44 3.54
C LEU A 58 -39.23 12.51 4.73
N PRO A 59 -39.53 11.84 5.87
CA PRO A 59 -38.72 11.89 7.10
C PRO A 59 -37.52 10.92 7.07
N GLY A 60 -36.57 11.11 6.15
CA GLY A 60 -35.43 10.19 5.99
C GLY A 60 -34.07 10.79 5.61
N LEU A 61 -33.95 12.10 5.38
CA LEU A 61 -32.74 12.70 4.78
C LEU A 61 -31.99 13.71 5.68
N ARG A 62 -32.07 13.57 7.00
CA ARG A 62 -31.19 14.32 7.91
C ARG A 62 -29.95 13.47 8.24
N SER A 63 -28.85 13.71 7.53
CA SER A 63 -27.51 13.22 7.90
C SER A 63 -27.12 13.81 9.26
N PRO A 64 -26.53 13.04 10.20
CA PRO A 64 -26.14 13.57 11.50
C PRO A 64 -24.97 14.55 11.32
N GLY A 65 -25.07 15.69 12.01
CA GLY A 65 -24.05 16.74 12.04
C GLY A 65 -22.80 16.35 12.84
N GLY A 66 -21.81 17.23 12.88
CA GLY A 66 -20.52 16.98 13.53
C GLY A 66 -20.60 16.66 15.03
N GLN A 67 -19.60 15.94 15.53
CA GLN A 67 -19.49 15.45 16.91
C GLN A 67 -19.55 16.60 17.95
N SER A 68 -20.28 16.37 19.06
CA SER A 68 -20.42 17.34 20.15
C SER A 68 -19.09 17.64 20.85
N ARG A 69 -18.99 18.82 21.49
CA ARG A 69 -17.76 19.31 22.16
C ARG A 69 -17.20 18.34 23.23
N PRO A 70 -18.00 17.59 24.00
CA PRO A 70 -17.50 16.59 24.94
C PRO A 70 -16.70 15.47 24.27
N HIS A 71 -17.08 15.03 23.06
CA HIS A 71 -16.35 14.00 22.29
C HIS A 71 -14.96 14.48 21.83
N ARG A 72 -14.85 15.77 21.46
CA ARG A 72 -13.55 16.40 21.14
C ARG A 72 -12.64 16.56 22.36
N LEU A 73 -13.21 16.91 23.51
CA LEU A 73 -12.44 17.07 24.75
C LEU A 73 -11.93 15.73 25.30
N ALA A 74 -12.67 14.64 25.08
CA ALA A 74 -12.24 13.28 25.42
C ALA A 74 -11.23 12.66 24.42
N LYS A 75 -10.86 13.37 23.34
CA LYS A 75 -9.95 12.90 22.27
C LYS A 75 -10.35 11.56 21.64
N LEU A 76 -11.64 11.34 21.43
CA LEU A 76 -12.13 10.13 20.77
C LEU A 76 -12.17 10.36 19.26
N GLU A 77 -11.35 9.64 18.50
CA GLU A 77 -11.39 9.63 17.03
C GLU A 77 -12.30 8.49 16.54
N CYS A 78 -12.91 8.63 15.35
CA CYS A 78 -13.83 7.63 14.80
C CYS A 78 -13.19 6.23 14.66
N GLY A 79 -11.87 6.14 14.57
CA GLY A 79 -11.12 4.88 14.47
C GLY A 79 -10.85 4.17 15.80
N SER A 80 -11.23 4.75 16.94
CA SER A 80 -10.90 4.19 18.26
C SER A 80 -11.89 3.12 18.76
N CYS A 81 -13.04 2.93 18.08
CA CYS A 81 -14.10 2.00 18.53
C CYS A 81 -14.79 1.21 17.40
N HIS A 82 -14.25 1.21 16.17
CA HIS A 82 -14.79 0.41 15.07
C HIS A 82 -13.73 -0.57 14.54
N THR A 83 -13.79 -1.82 14.99
CA THR A 83 -13.32 -2.99 14.24
C THR A 83 -14.53 -3.62 13.58
N ASP A 84 -14.81 -3.24 12.33
CA ASP A 84 -15.89 -3.82 11.52
C ASP A 84 -15.45 -5.20 10.99
N GLU A 85 -15.46 -6.25 11.82
CA GLU A 85 -15.44 -7.63 11.33
C GLU A 85 -16.33 -8.54 12.19
N GLY A 86 -17.53 -8.83 11.67
CA GLY A 86 -18.39 -9.92 12.14
C GLY A 86 -19.83 -9.48 12.43
N LYS A 87 -20.80 -9.98 11.65
CA LYS A 87 -22.24 -9.82 11.93
C LYS A 87 -22.66 -10.87 12.98
N PRO A 88 -22.82 -10.51 14.27
CA PRO A 88 -23.08 -11.50 15.33
C PRO A 88 -24.46 -12.17 15.18
N GLN A 89 -25.37 -11.49 14.49
CA GLN A 89 -26.72 -11.93 14.11
C GLN A 89 -26.71 -13.26 13.34
N GLU A 90 -25.65 -13.52 12.57
CA GLU A 90 -25.52 -14.71 11.72
C GLU A 90 -25.04 -15.94 12.50
N ALA A 91 -24.38 -15.75 13.66
CA ALA A 91 -23.91 -16.82 14.54
C ALA A 91 -24.99 -17.40 15.47
N CYS A 92 -26.09 -16.69 15.70
CA CYS A 92 -27.08 -16.99 16.74
C CYS A 92 -28.43 -17.52 16.21
N ARG A 93 -28.40 -18.23 15.07
CA ARG A 93 -29.59 -18.84 14.45
C ARG A 93 -30.05 -20.18 15.07
N ARG A 94 -29.41 -20.69 16.12
CA ARG A 94 -29.65 -22.08 16.58
C ARG A 94 -30.51 -22.31 17.83
N CYS A 95 -31.13 -21.29 18.44
CA CYS A 95 -31.90 -21.49 19.70
C CYS A 95 -33.18 -20.63 19.80
N HIS A 96 -34.20 -20.90 18.98
CA HIS A 96 -35.47 -20.15 18.96
C HIS A 96 -36.27 -20.20 20.27
N GLY A 97 -36.41 -19.02 20.90
CA GLY A 97 -37.47 -18.60 21.83
C GLY A 97 -37.94 -17.19 21.43
N GLY A 98 -39.12 -16.77 21.88
CA GLY A 98 -39.85 -15.58 21.36
C GLY A 98 -39.10 -14.25 21.45
N LEU A 99 -38.25 -14.06 22.46
CA LEU A 99 -37.37 -12.90 22.59
C LEU A 99 -35.90 -13.34 22.64
N PRO A 100 -35.00 -12.75 21.82
CA PRO A 100 -33.60 -13.12 21.80
C PRO A 100 -32.89 -13.06 23.15
N SER A 101 -33.21 -12.09 24.01
CA SER A 101 -32.58 -11.87 25.33
C SER A 101 -32.82 -12.98 26.35
N GLU A 102 -33.82 -13.83 26.12
CA GLU A 102 -34.25 -14.87 27.08
C GLU A 102 -33.79 -16.28 26.71
N ARG A 103 -32.99 -16.41 25.66
CA ARG A 103 -32.48 -17.71 25.20
C ARG A 103 -31.54 -18.32 26.25
N PRO A 104 -31.45 -19.66 26.37
CA PRO A 104 -30.69 -20.33 27.44
C PRO A 104 -29.24 -19.86 27.60
N ALA A 105 -28.54 -19.56 26.48
CA ALA A 105 -27.18 -19.03 26.52
C ALA A 105 -27.10 -17.64 27.18
N HIS A 106 -28.09 -16.78 26.94
CA HIS A 106 -28.19 -15.47 27.58
C HIS A 106 -28.61 -15.57 29.05
N GLN A 107 -29.46 -16.54 29.39
CA GLN A 107 -29.80 -16.83 30.79
C GLN A 107 -28.57 -17.25 31.59
N GLU A 108 -27.67 -18.05 31.00
CA GLU A 108 -26.42 -18.47 31.63
C GLU A 108 -25.43 -17.31 31.81
N LEU A 109 -25.24 -16.48 30.77
CA LEU A 109 -24.44 -15.25 30.89
C LEU A 109 -25.02 -14.28 31.93
N ARG A 110 -26.35 -14.16 32.00
CA ARG A 110 -27.04 -13.36 33.03
C ARG A 110 -26.80 -13.92 34.44
N ARG A 111 -26.87 -15.24 34.64
CA ARG A 111 -26.56 -15.88 35.93
C ARG A 111 -25.13 -15.57 36.40
N ARG A 112 -24.19 -15.52 35.47
CA ARG A 112 -22.78 -15.15 35.72
C ARG A 112 -22.54 -13.65 35.79
N ARG A 113 -23.57 -12.82 35.54
CA ARG A 113 -23.49 -11.36 35.43
C ARG A 113 -22.54 -10.87 34.32
N GLU A 114 -22.41 -11.63 33.24
CA GLU A 114 -21.50 -11.39 32.10
C GLU A 114 -22.24 -10.99 30.82
N LEU A 115 -23.57 -10.89 30.86
CA LEU A 115 -24.37 -10.56 29.68
C LEU A 115 -24.31 -9.06 29.38
N GLY A 116 -23.64 -8.70 28.28
CA GLY A 116 -23.65 -7.35 27.74
C GLY A 116 -24.35 -7.20 26.38
N CYS A 117 -24.85 -6.00 26.09
CA CYS A 117 -25.62 -5.68 24.89
C CYS A 117 -24.74 -5.49 23.62
N THR A 118 -23.49 -5.01 23.73
CA THR A 118 -22.49 -4.81 22.66
C THR A 118 -21.95 -6.14 22.18
N SER A 119 -21.99 -7.16 23.05
CA SER A 119 -21.69 -8.54 22.69
C SER A 119 -22.63 -9.07 21.59
N CYS A 120 -23.79 -8.43 21.38
CA CYS A 120 -24.80 -8.87 20.41
C CYS A 120 -25.07 -7.86 19.29
N HIS A 121 -24.98 -6.56 19.54
CA HIS A 121 -25.06 -5.52 18.51
C HIS A 121 -24.30 -4.25 18.90
N ALA A 122 -23.75 -3.54 17.92
CA ALA A 122 -23.26 -2.18 18.14
C ALA A 122 -24.38 -1.30 18.74
N ILE A 123 -24.17 -0.76 19.95
CA ILE A 123 -25.16 0.08 20.63
C ILE A 123 -25.15 1.47 19.99
N HIS A 124 -26.30 1.77 19.37
CA HIS A 124 -26.91 3.04 18.93
C HIS A 124 -26.09 4.21 18.36
N ARG A 125 -26.58 4.67 17.20
CA ARG A 125 -26.50 6.03 16.63
C ARG A 125 -27.38 7.06 17.39
N ALA A 126 -27.38 7.04 18.73
CA ALA A 126 -28.14 8.02 19.51
C ALA A 126 -27.18 9.09 20.02
N ASP A 127 -27.24 10.30 19.45
CA ASP A 127 -26.28 11.37 19.73
C ASP A 127 -26.53 12.08 21.07
N GLU A 128 -27.25 11.47 22.03
CA GLU A 128 -27.61 12.09 23.31
C GLU A 128 -26.93 11.44 24.52
N GLY A 129 -26.58 12.24 25.53
CA GLY A 129 -25.89 11.75 26.73
C GLY A 129 -25.74 12.79 27.82
N VAL A 130 -25.02 12.40 28.88
CA VAL A 130 -24.59 13.25 29.99
C VAL A 130 -23.06 13.23 30.04
N ALA A 131 -22.43 14.35 30.36
CA ALA A 131 -21.00 14.39 30.68
C ALA A 131 -20.79 15.05 32.05
N PHE A 132 -19.93 14.44 32.86
CA PHE A 132 -19.48 14.92 34.15
C PHE A 132 -18.02 15.34 34.03
N THR A 133 -17.72 16.58 34.33
CA THR A 133 -16.35 17.12 34.27
C THR A 133 -15.72 17.21 35.67
N PRO A 134 -14.38 17.17 35.79
CA PRO A 134 -13.71 17.22 37.10
C PRO A 134 -13.97 18.51 37.90
N ASP A 135 -14.21 19.62 37.20
CA ASP A 135 -14.60 20.92 37.78
C ASP A 135 -16.06 20.93 38.32
N GLY A 136 -16.81 19.85 38.11
CA GLY A 136 -18.14 19.61 38.67
C GLY A 136 -19.29 20.06 37.78
N ALA A 137 -19.04 20.40 36.52
CA ALA A 137 -20.11 20.69 35.57
C ALA A 137 -20.78 19.40 35.10
N VAL A 138 -22.11 19.47 34.92
CA VAL A 138 -22.94 18.39 34.39
C VAL A 138 -23.57 18.85 33.09
N ILE A 139 -23.22 18.23 31.97
CA ILE A 139 -23.61 18.67 30.63
C ILE A 139 -24.52 17.62 30.01
N ARG A 140 -25.75 18.01 29.65
CA ARG A 140 -26.63 17.23 28.78
C ARG A 140 -26.39 17.61 27.33
N TYR A 141 -26.27 16.63 26.45
CA TYR A 141 -26.06 16.87 25.02
C TYR A 141 -26.96 15.96 24.17
N GLY A 142 -27.16 16.38 22.92
CA GLY A 142 -27.91 15.68 21.88
C GLY A 142 -27.55 16.16 20.47
N THR A 143 -28.18 15.58 19.43
CA THR A 143 -27.93 16.01 18.05
C THR A 143 -28.27 17.50 17.87
N GLY A 144 -27.24 18.33 17.70
CA GLY A 144 -27.40 19.78 17.47
C GLY A 144 -27.73 20.60 18.72
N TRP A 145 -27.61 20.05 19.93
CA TRP A 145 -27.82 20.80 21.17
C TRP A 145 -26.92 20.34 22.33
N GLU A 146 -26.54 21.27 23.20
CA GLU A 146 -25.89 21.00 24.50
C GLU A 146 -26.40 21.98 25.55
N ARG A 147 -26.52 21.54 26.79
CA ARG A 147 -26.97 22.34 27.92
C ARG A 147 -26.25 21.92 29.19
N GLU A 148 -25.56 22.86 29.81
CA GLU A 148 -25.03 22.69 31.16
C GLU A 148 -26.17 22.84 32.18
N LEU A 149 -26.26 21.91 33.11
CA LEU A 149 -27.25 21.92 34.19
C LEU A 149 -26.70 22.71 35.37
N SER A 150 -26.73 24.04 35.24
CA SER A 150 -26.23 24.97 36.26
C SER A 150 -27.09 24.92 37.54
N GLY A 151 -26.46 24.65 38.69
CA GLY A 151 -27.12 24.63 40.01
C GLY A 151 -27.62 23.25 40.49
N GLU A 152 -27.42 22.19 39.71
CA GLU A 152 -27.75 20.82 40.10
C GLU A 152 -26.48 20.07 40.56
N HIS A 153 -26.36 19.83 41.87
CA HIS A 153 -25.18 19.19 42.44
C HIS A 153 -25.31 17.67 42.41
N THR A 154 -24.75 17.01 41.39
CA THR A 154 -24.42 15.57 41.54
C THR A 154 -23.16 15.47 42.40
N LEU A 155 -23.15 14.60 43.42
CA LEU A 155 -21.94 14.40 44.25
C LEU A 155 -20.79 13.71 43.49
N PHE A 156 -21.08 13.18 42.29
CA PHE A 156 -20.07 12.53 41.47
C PHE A 156 -19.12 13.56 40.84
N ARG A 157 -17.85 13.49 41.22
CA ARG A 157 -16.75 14.26 40.63
C ARG A 157 -15.67 13.32 40.13
N PRO A 158 -15.60 13.06 38.81
CA PRO A 158 -14.61 12.14 38.29
C PRO A 158 -13.22 12.80 38.18
N THR A 159 -12.18 11.98 38.17
CA THR A 159 -10.79 12.44 38.00
C THR A 159 -10.50 12.93 36.58
N LYS A 160 -11.29 12.46 35.60
CA LYS A 160 -11.28 12.88 34.20
C LYS A 160 -12.72 13.07 33.74
N THR A 161 -12.95 13.81 32.67
CA THR A 161 -14.31 13.94 32.13
C THR A 161 -14.87 12.56 31.75
N VAL A 162 -16.00 12.18 32.35
CA VAL A 162 -16.71 10.93 32.06
C VAL A 162 -18.01 11.26 31.35
N SER A 163 -18.31 10.57 30.25
CA SER A 163 -19.59 10.71 29.56
C SER A 163 -20.37 9.41 29.55
N VAL A 164 -21.67 9.52 29.84
CA VAL A 164 -22.62 8.41 29.87
C VAL A 164 -23.67 8.66 28.77
N PRO A 165 -23.74 7.82 27.72
CA PRO A 165 -24.75 7.95 26.67
C PRO A 165 -26.14 7.62 27.21
N LEU A 166 -27.17 8.29 26.68
CA LEU A 166 -28.56 8.00 26.99
C LEU A 166 -29.28 7.47 25.76
N VAL A 167 -29.99 6.35 25.93
CA VAL A 167 -30.66 5.64 24.82
C VAL A 167 -32.15 5.54 25.10
N PRO A 168 -33.05 5.91 24.17
CA PRO A 168 -34.49 5.74 24.40
C PRO A 168 -34.87 4.25 24.50
N ALA A 169 -35.74 3.90 25.46
CA ALA A 169 -36.09 2.49 25.74
C ALA A 169 -36.61 1.72 24.51
N ARG A 170 -37.33 2.41 23.60
CA ARG A 170 -37.83 1.83 22.32
C ARG A 170 -36.74 1.18 21.48
N ALA A 171 -35.50 1.64 21.61
CA ALA A 171 -34.38 1.11 20.85
C ALA A 171 -34.11 -0.37 21.21
N CYS A 172 -34.53 -0.79 22.40
CA CYS A 172 -34.38 -2.15 22.93
C CYS A 172 -35.60 -3.05 22.70
N ALA A 173 -36.74 -2.50 22.23
CA ALA A 173 -38.00 -3.23 22.06
C ALA A 173 -37.96 -4.36 21.03
N LYS A 174 -36.87 -4.46 20.24
CA LYS A 174 -36.64 -5.59 19.31
C LYS A 174 -36.16 -6.86 20.02
N CYS A 175 -35.55 -6.72 21.19
CA CYS A 175 -34.97 -7.84 21.94
C CYS A 175 -35.60 -8.02 23.33
N HIS A 176 -36.39 -7.05 23.78
CA HIS A 176 -37.00 -6.98 25.12
C HIS A 176 -38.48 -6.62 25.04
N ASP A 177 -39.26 -7.15 25.96
CA ASP A 177 -40.62 -6.67 26.24
C ASP A 177 -40.57 -5.63 27.36
N LEU A 178 -40.67 -4.36 26.97
CA LEU A 178 -40.61 -3.21 27.88
C LEU A 178 -41.74 -3.19 28.92
N GLY A 179 -42.83 -3.93 28.69
CA GLY A 179 -43.98 -4.02 29.60
C GLY A 179 -43.88 -5.14 30.63
N ARG A 180 -42.96 -6.10 30.44
CA ARG A 180 -42.88 -7.31 31.26
C ARG A 180 -41.96 -7.12 32.46
N GLN A 181 -42.42 -7.49 33.67
CA GLN A 181 -41.70 -7.17 34.91
C GLN A 181 -40.44 -8.01 35.15
N ASP A 182 -40.37 -9.20 34.58
CA ASP A 182 -39.25 -10.14 34.69
C ASP A 182 -38.20 -10.00 33.57
N ASP A 183 -38.42 -9.08 32.62
CA ASP A 183 -37.51 -8.82 31.51
C ASP A 183 -36.21 -8.16 32.01
N PRO A 184 -35.01 -8.64 31.57
CA PRO A 184 -33.72 -8.06 31.96
C PRO A 184 -33.56 -6.56 31.69
N ILE A 185 -34.33 -5.97 30.78
CA ILE A 185 -34.30 -4.52 30.54
C ILE A 185 -34.76 -3.71 31.74
N ARG A 186 -35.50 -4.33 32.68
CA ARG A 186 -36.05 -3.64 33.85
C ARG A 186 -34.98 -2.94 34.68
N GLU A 187 -33.79 -3.53 34.78
CA GLU A 187 -32.62 -2.94 35.47
C GLU A 187 -32.10 -1.66 34.80
N CYS A 188 -32.37 -1.48 33.51
CA CYS A 188 -31.97 -0.32 32.72
C CYS A 188 -33.04 0.78 32.69
N LEU A 189 -34.28 0.47 33.06
CA LEU A 189 -35.38 1.43 33.15
C LEU A 189 -35.27 2.25 34.44
N ILE A 190 -35.56 3.55 34.35
CA ILE A 190 -35.63 4.43 35.53
C ILE A 190 -36.97 4.14 36.26
N GLU A 191 -36.95 4.14 37.60
CA GLU A 191 -38.12 3.83 38.41
C GLU A 191 -39.30 4.77 38.11
N GLY A 192 -40.52 4.23 37.97
CA GLY A 192 -41.71 4.99 37.57
C GLY A 192 -41.88 5.26 36.06
N GLN A 193 -40.91 4.90 35.21
CA GLN A 193 -40.97 5.12 33.76
C GLN A 193 -41.86 4.09 33.04
N ARG A 194 -42.83 4.58 32.26
CA ARG A 194 -43.72 3.74 31.41
C ARG A 194 -43.71 4.09 29.92
N SER A 195 -43.03 5.18 29.52
CA SER A 195 -42.97 5.62 28.12
C SER A 195 -41.71 5.10 27.41
N PRO A 196 -41.84 4.44 26.24
CA PRO A 196 -40.71 3.90 25.48
C PRO A 196 -39.85 4.99 24.81
N GLU A 197 -40.34 6.23 24.76
CA GLU A 197 -39.66 7.38 24.16
C GLU A 197 -38.70 8.10 25.10
N ARG A 198 -38.78 7.85 26.42
CA ARG A 198 -37.88 8.48 27.39
C ARG A 198 -36.53 7.75 27.44
N PRO A 199 -35.41 8.48 27.62
CA PRO A 199 -34.09 7.89 27.70
C PRO A 199 -33.98 6.92 28.88
N THR A 200 -33.21 5.86 28.67
CA THR A 200 -32.74 4.88 29.64
C THR A 200 -31.24 5.05 29.79
N VAL A 201 -30.70 4.67 30.95
CA VAL A 201 -29.26 4.77 31.19
C VAL A 201 -28.64 3.41 30.90
N CYS A 202 -28.07 3.28 29.70
CA CYS A 202 -27.49 2.05 29.21
C CYS A 202 -26.00 2.02 29.53
N PHE A 203 -25.57 0.99 30.25
CA PHE A 203 -24.15 0.65 30.37
C PHE A 203 -23.91 -0.80 29.95
N ASP A 204 -24.64 -1.27 28.95
CA ASP A 204 -24.22 -2.46 28.21
C ASP A 204 -24.08 -3.77 29.03
N GLU A 205 -24.66 -3.90 30.23
CA GLU A 205 -24.30 -5.03 31.12
C GLU A 205 -25.48 -5.65 31.90
N HIS A 206 -26.75 -5.28 31.68
CA HIS A 206 -27.93 -5.84 32.39
C HIS A 206 -27.72 -6.14 33.90
N ARG A 207 -26.98 -5.27 34.59
CA ARG A 207 -26.56 -5.45 35.99
C ARG A 207 -27.40 -4.57 36.92
N ALA A 208 -27.91 -5.16 38.00
CA ALA A 208 -28.44 -4.43 39.14
C ALA A 208 -27.27 -3.92 40.00
N VAL A 209 -27.20 -2.61 40.26
CA VAL A 209 -26.25 -2.05 41.24
C VAL A 209 -26.90 -2.14 42.62
N SER A 210 -26.78 -3.31 43.24
CA SER A 210 -27.21 -3.53 44.61
C SER A 210 -26.14 -2.97 45.57
N GLY A 211 -26.50 -1.97 46.40
CA GLY A 211 -25.69 -1.58 47.56
C GLY A 211 -25.43 -0.08 47.80
N LEU A 212 -25.98 0.83 46.99
CA LEU A 212 -25.81 2.27 47.18
C LEU A 212 -27.13 2.92 47.64
N ALA A 213 -27.54 2.60 48.88
CA ALA A 213 -28.54 3.41 49.57
C ALA A 213 -27.86 4.68 50.09
N GLY A 214 -28.26 5.83 49.55
CA GLY A 214 -27.99 7.15 50.15
C GLY A 214 -26.71 7.82 49.68
N VAL A 215 -26.90 8.98 49.06
CA VAL A 215 -25.89 9.99 48.73
C VAL A 215 -25.18 10.42 50.02
N GLY A 216 -23.96 9.93 50.29
CA GLY A 216 -23.17 10.34 51.45
C GLY A 216 -22.13 9.36 52.01
N ALA A 217 -22.03 8.12 51.52
CA ALA A 217 -21.01 7.18 52.00
C ALA A 217 -19.68 7.32 51.23
N LYS A 218 -18.60 7.63 51.95
CA LYS A 218 -17.21 7.55 51.45
C LYS A 218 -16.95 6.14 50.93
N VAL A 219 -16.68 6.01 49.63
CA VAL A 219 -16.35 4.74 48.98
C VAL A 219 -15.06 4.18 49.58
N ALA A 220 -15.14 2.98 50.17
CA ALA A 220 -13.99 2.26 50.69
C ALA A 220 -13.14 1.68 49.54
N PRO A 221 -11.82 1.50 49.71
CA PRO A 221 -10.95 1.03 48.63
C PRO A 221 -11.18 -0.47 48.40
N GLY A 222 -11.79 -0.82 47.26
CA GLY A 222 -11.89 -2.22 46.81
C GLY A 222 -13.19 -2.64 46.11
N ALA A 223 -14.23 -1.80 46.07
CA ALA A 223 -15.47 -2.12 45.36
C ALA A 223 -16.17 -0.85 44.86
N THR A 224 -16.83 -0.95 43.69
CA THR A 224 -17.42 0.11 42.85
C THR A 224 -16.38 0.90 42.01
N THR A 225 -16.41 0.68 40.70
CA THR A 225 -15.55 1.40 39.75
C THR A 225 -16.09 2.83 39.59
N GLU A 226 -15.24 3.81 39.27
CA GLU A 226 -15.65 5.21 38.92
C GLU A 226 -16.80 5.23 37.88
N ARG A 227 -16.89 4.18 37.07
CA ARG A 227 -17.94 3.84 36.12
C ARG A 227 -19.32 3.65 36.74
N ASP A 228 -19.42 2.94 37.86
CA ASP A 228 -20.69 2.63 38.54
C ASP A 228 -21.27 3.90 39.19
N ALA A 229 -20.39 4.74 39.76
CA ALA A 229 -20.77 6.03 40.33
C ALA A 229 -21.21 7.04 39.25
N ALA A 230 -20.54 7.06 38.10
CA ALA A 230 -20.96 7.87 36.95
C ALA A 230 -22.35 7.46 36.43
N TRP A 231 -22.66 6.16 36.49
CA TRP A 231 -23.93 5.61 36.02
C TRP A 231 -25.11 6.04 36.89
N GLU A 232 -24.98 5.94 38.22
CA GLU A 232 -26.05 6.36 39.13
C GLU A 232 -26.29 7.88 39.06
N ALA A 233 -25.21 8.66 38.96
CA ALA A 233 -25.31 10.10 38.72
C ALA A 233 -26.03 10.41 37.38
N ALA A 234 -25.77 9.62 36.32
CA ALA A 234 -26.46 9.78 35.04
C ALA A 234 -27.95 9.39 35.11
N ARG A 235 -28.33 8.39 35.91
CA ARG A 235 -29.74 8.01 36.17
C ARG A 235 -30.51 9.13 36.85
N GLU A 236 -29.90 9.73 37.86
CA GLU A 236 -30.46 10.90 38.54
C GLU A 236 -30.70 12.05 37.54
N VAL A 237 -29.70 12.39 36.72
CA VAL A 237 -29.82 13.44 35.71
C VAL A 237 -30.85 13.10 34.63
N ALA A 238 -30.91 11.85 34.17
CA ALA A 238 -31.85 11.39 33.15
C ALA A 238 -33.31 11.41 33.65
N SER A 239 -33.53 11.17 34.95
CA SER A 239 -34.86 11.20 35.56
C SER A 239 -35.50 12.60 35.59
N ARG A 240 -34.67 13.66 35.59
CA ARG A 240 -35.07 15.05 35.87
C ARG A 240 -35.62 15.86 34.69
N GLY A 241 -35.60 15.35 33.45
CA GLY A 241 -36.26 16.05 32.33
C GLY A 241 -35.95 15.51 30.92
N ALA A 242 -36.92 15.65 30.01
CA ALA A 242 -36.79 15.24 28.60
C ALA A 242 -35.95 16.23 27.78
N ALA A 243 -35.40 15.78 26.64
CA ALA A 243 -34.71 16.63 25.67
C ALA A 243 -35.63 17.76 25.18
N PRO A 244 -35.13 18.99 24.96
CA PRO A 244 -35.93 20.07 24.42
C PRO A 244 -36.39 19.73 22.99
N ALA A 245 -37.67 20.02 22.67
CA ALA A 245 -38.18 19.88 21.31
C ALA A 245 -37.46 20.87 20.37
N LEU A 246 -36.80 20.35 19.32
CA LEU A 246 -36.16 21.18 18.30
C LEU A 246 -37.23 22.05 17.60
N ALA A 247 -37.14 23.36 17.76
CA ALA A 247 -38.06 24.31 17.12
C ALA A 247 -38.03 24.16 15.59
N GLY A 248 -39.18 23.88 14.98
CA GLY A 248 -39.33 23.87 13.53
C GLY A 248 -39.12 25.26 12.95
N VAL A 249 -38.19 25.38 12.00
CA VAL A 249 -37.95 26.64 11.28
C VAL A 249 -39.12 26.89 10.33
N ALA A 250 -40.05 27.77 10.71
CA ALA A 250 -41.04 28.33 9.80
C ALA A 250 -40.37 29.43 8.97
N GLY A 251 -39.87 29.08 7.78
CA GLY A 251 -39.29 30.03 6.83
C GLY A 251 -40.33 30.51 5.80
N SER A 252 -40.62 31.81 5.80
CA SER A 252 -41.46 32.50 4.81
C SER A 252 -40.84 32.50 3.39
N PRO A 253 -41.63 32.54 2.30
CA PRO A 253 -41.18 32.26 0.91
C PRO A 253 -40.19 33.27 0.32
N VAL A 254 -39.92 34.39 0.99
CA VAL A 254 -39.13 35.50 0.45
C VAL A 254 -37.60 35.25 0.53
N GLY A 255 -37.16 34.31 1.37
CA GLY A 255 -35.72 34.01 1.54
C GLY A 255 -35.06 33.24 0.38
N ILE A 256 -35.85 32.66 -0.53
CA ILE A 256 -35.36 31.71 -1.55
C ILE A 256 -34.67 32.41 -2.72
N VAL A 257 -35.01 33.67 -3.00
CA VAL A 257 -34.41 34.43 -4.11
C VAL A 257 -32.97 34.89 -3.78
N GLY A 258 -32.67 35.18 -2.51
CA GLY A 258 -31.31 35.51 -2.06
C GLY A 258 -30.34 34.31 -2.10
N SER A 259 -30.85 33.09 -1.96
CA SER A 259 -30.04 31.86 -1.96
C SER A 259 -29.49 31.52 -3.35
N GLY A 260 -30.16 31.95 -4.43
CA GLY A 260 -29.75 31.68 -5.81
C GLY A 260 -28.44 32.36 -6.20
N PHE A 261 -28.23 33.61 -5.76
CA PHE A 261 -26.97 34.33 -5.98
C PHE A 261 -25.81 33.74 -5.14
N GLY A 262 -26.11 33.30 -3.92
CA GLY A 262 -25.15 32.60 -3.07
C GLY A 262 -24.70 31.26 -3.66
N ALA A 263 -25.63 30.50 -4.27
CA ALA A 263 -25.32 29.23 -4.92
C ALA A 263 -24.41 29.41 -6.16
N ALA A 264 -24.62 30.45 -6.96
CA ALA A 264 -23.76 30.76 -8.11
C ALA A 264 -22.33 31.14 -7.68
N LEU A 265 -22.19 31.94 -6.61
CA LEU A 265 -20.89 32.27 -6.01
C LEU A 265 -20.21 31.05 -5.38
N LEU A 266 -20.97 30.12 -4.80
CA LEU A 266 -20.44 28.84 -4.29
C LEU A 266 -20.02 27.87 -5.40
N VAL A 267 -20.70 27.88 -6.55
CA VAL A 267 -20.29 27.10 -7.73
C VAL A 267 -19.03 27.69 -8.36
N PHE A 268 -18.95 29.02 -8.51
CA PHE A 268 -17.74 29.69 -9.00
C PHE A 268 -16.57 29.52 -8.03
N GLY A 269 -16.82 29.70 -6.73
CA GLY A 269 -15.88 29.43 -5.66
C GLY A 269 -15.45 27.96 -5.60
N GLY A 270 -16.37 27.03 -5.84
CA GLY A 270 -16.14 25.58 -5.91
C GLY A 270 -15.34 25.16 -7.14
N LEU A 271 -15.54 25.82 -8.29
CA LEU A 271 -14.71 25.64 -9.50
C LEU A 271 -13.30 26.20 -9.28
N ARG A 272 -13.18 27.36 -8.61
CA ARG A 272 -11.89 27.93 -8.19
C ARG A 272 -11.18 27.06 -7.14
N LEU A 273 -11.92 26.47 -6.20
CA LEU A 273 -11.41 25.50 -5.23
C LEU A 273 -11.04 24.18 -5.90
N ARG A 274 -11.77 23.72 -6.91
CA ARG A 274 -11.38 22.55 -7.72
C ARG A 274 -10.12 22.83 -8.52
N ALA A 275 -9.97 24.02 -9.09
CA ALA A 275 -8.74 24.45 -9.75
C ALA A 275 -7.57 24.53 -8.76
N ARG A 276 -7.77 25.14 -7.58
CA ARG A 276 -6.77 25.18 -6.50
C ARG A 276 -6.44 23.80 -5.91
N ARG A 277 -7.43 22.91 -5.75
CA ARG A 277 -7.22 21.51 -5.33
C ARG A 277 -6.52 20.70 -6.42
N ARG A 278 -6.76 21.00 -7.69
CA ARG A 278 -6.01 20.43 -8.82
C ARG A 278 -4.57 20.92 -8.83
N SER A 279 -4.32 22.21 -8.59
CA SER A 279 -2.98 22.77 -8.38
C SER A 279 -2.30 22.16 -7.16
N ALA A 280 -2.98 22.05 -6.01
CA ALA A 280 -2.44 21.42 -4.80
C ALA A 280 -2.18 19.92 -4.97
N ARG A 281 -3.01 19.21 -5.77
CA ARG A 281 -2.75 17.81 -6.16
C ARG A 281 -1.56 17.69 -7.12
N LEU A 282 -1.39 18.63 -8.05
CA LEU A 282 -0.21 18.71 -8.92
C LEU A 282 1.04 19.07 -8.12
N GLU A 283 0.90 19.87 -7.06
CA GLU A 283 1.97 20.27 -6.15
C GLU A 283 2.32 19.15 -5.17
N GLN A 284 1.34 18.35 -4.72
CA GLN A 284 1.54 17.09 -4.02
C GLN A 284 2.17 16.04 -4.94
N ALA A 285 1.75 15.94 -6.21
CA ALA A 285 2.40 15.10 -7.22
C ALA A 285 3.84 15.54 -7.54
N ARG A 286 4.12 16.85 -7.53
CA ARG A 286 5.48 17.42 -7.61
C ARG A 286 6.32 17.15 -6.37
N ARG A 287 5.72 17.14 -5.17
CA ARG A 287 6.42 16.68 -3.96
C ARG A 287 6.64 15.16 -3.94
N GLN A 288 5.80 14.39 -4.64
CA GLN A 288 5.94 12.94 -4.83
C GLN A 288 7.03 12.55 -5.86
N LEU A 289 7.48 13.49 -6.70
CA LEU A 289 8.48 13.25 -7.76
C LEU A 289 9.91 12.99 -7.22
N SER A 290 10.24 13.42 -6.00
CA SER A 290 11.53 13.10 -5.35
C SER A 290 11.76 11.60 -5.17
N VAL A 291 10.69 10.80 -5.25
CA VAL A 291 10.70 9.35 -4.99
C VAL A 291 10.91 8.54 -6.27
N VAL A 292 10.71 9.15 -7.44
CA VAL A 292 10.91 8.52 -8.76
C VAL A 292 12.30 8.85 -9.33
N GLN A 293 12.95 9.88 -8.78
CA GLN A 293 14.26 10.31 -9.23
C GLN A 293 15.33 9.22 -9.01
N PRO A 294 16.19 8.97 -10.01
CA PRO A 294 17.38 8.16 -9.86
C PRO A 294 18.26 8.68 -8.72
N ALA A 295 18.71 7.79 -7.83
CA ALA A 295 19.67 8.17 -6.79
C ALA A 295 20.99 8.60 -7.47
N ALA A 296 21.37 9.88 -7.31
CA ALA A 296 22.61 10.41 -7.88
C ALA A 296 23.84 10.20 -7.00
N VAL A 297 23.60 10.15 -5.70
CA VAL A 297 24.58 10.01 -4.63
C VAL A 297 24.08 8.91 -3.71
N ARG A 298 25.00 8.16 -3.11
CA ARG A 298 24.64 7.21 -2.06
C ARG A 298 24.26 8.04 -0.85
N ARG A 299 23.08 7.80 -0.29
CA ARG A 299 22.74 8.38 1.02
C ARG A 299 23.16 7.43 2.12
N VAL A 300 23.93 7.94 3.08
CA VAL A 300 24.47 7.17 4.21
C VAL A 300 24.07 7.82 5.53
N PRO A 301 23.76 7.02 6.57
CA PRO A 301 23.51 7.55 7.90
C PRO A 301 24.80 8.11 8.49
N HIS A 302 24.70 9.20 9.23
CA HIS A 302 25.74 9.76 10.09
C HIS A 302 25.17 9.82 11.51
N VAL A 303 25.94 9.32 12.48
CA VAL A 303 25.55 9.33 13.89
C VAL A 303 26.47 10.26 14.65
N ASP A 304 25.89 11.26 15.31
CA ASP A 304 26.57 12.05 16.33
C ASP A 304 26.66 11.23 17.62
N VAL A 305 27.85 10.69 17.87
CA VAL A 305 28.14 9.85 19.04
C VAL A 305 28.09 10.63 20.35
N ALA A 306 28.20 11.96 20.33
CA ALA A 306 28.14 12.78 21.55
C ALA A 306 26.71 12.93 22.07
N THR A 307 25.72 12.92 21.17
CA THR A 307 24.31 13.06 21.51
C THR A 307 23.54 11.73 21.48
N CYS A 308 24.13 10.66 20.92
CA CYS A 308 23.46 9.37 20.78
C CYS A 308 23.06 8.74 22.14
N LEU A 309 21.79 8.35 22.27
CA LEU A 309 21.26 7.71 23.49
C LEU A 309 21.53 6.21 23.58
N GLY A 310 22.00 5.56 22.52
CA GLY A 310 22.19 4.11 22.52
C GLY A 310 20.90 3.29 22.60
N CYS A 311 19.74 3.87 22.27
CA CYS A 311 18.41 3.26 22.48
C CYS A 311 18.00 2.18 21.47
N TYR A 312 18.90 1.74 20.58
CA TYR A 312 18.68 0.73 19.53
C TYR A 312 17.61 1.04 18.47
N ALA A 313 16.78 2.06 18.63
CA ALA A 313 15.68 2.37 17.71
C ALA A 313 16.10 2.49 16.24
N CYS A 314 17.27 3.07 15.94
CA CYS A 314 17.78 3.19 14.58
C CYS A 314 18.33 1.88 14.01
N VAL A 315 18.91 1.03 14.87
CA VAL A 315 19.42 -0.30 14.51
C VAL A 315 18.23 -1.20 14.16
N ASP A 316 17.21 -1.24 15.03
CA ASP A 316 16.00 -2.03 14.81
C ASP A 316 15.21 -1.57 13.57
N ALA A 317 15.27 -0.27 13.27
CA ALA A 317 14.61 0.30 12.11
C ALA A 317 15.35 0.06 10.78
N CYS A 318 16.62 -0.40 10.80
CA CYS A 318 17.41 -0.55 9.59
C CYS A 318 17.18 -1.93 8.95
N PRO A 319 16.48 -2.03 7.80
CA PRO A 319 16.17 -3.34 7.21
C PRO A 319 17.37 -4.04 6.56
N TYR A 320 18.52 -3.37 6.50
CA TYR A 320 19.78 -3.86 5.93
C TYR A 320 20.87 -4.02 7.00
N ASP A 321 20.53 -3.79 8.26
CA ASP A 321 21.43 -3.93 9.41
C ASP A 321 22.73 -3.09 9.25
N VAL A 322 22.64 -1.94 8.58
CA VAL A 322 23.76 -1.01 8.32
C VAL A 322 24.36 -0.44 9.60
N LEU A 323 23.51 -0.32 10.63
CA LEU A 323 23.82 0.26 11.92
C LEU A 323 23.97 -0.83 12.96
N GLU A 324 24.85 -0.62 13.93
CA GLU A 324 24.98 -1.45 15.12
C GLU A 324 25.25 -0.57 16.35
N VAL A 325 25.02 -1.09 17.56
CA VAL A 325 25.44 -0.38 18.79
C VAL A 325 26.79 -0.91 19.24
N ARG A 326 27.80 -0.03 19.28
CA ARG A 326 29.11 -0.30 19.89
C ARG A 326 29.28 0.59 21.10
N ARG A 327 29.61 0.00 22.26
CA ARG A 327 29.87 0.75 23.50
C ARG A 327 28.79 1.80 23.80
N TYR A 328 27.52 1.38 23.74
CA TYR A 328 26.34 2.21 24.02
C TYR A 328 26.05 3.36 23.04
N VAL A 329 26.73 3.44 21.89
CA VAL A 329 26.37 4.39 20.82
C VAL A 329 26.13 3.67 19.50
N ALA A 330 25.20 4.17 18.70
CA ALA A 330 24.98 3.66 17.35
C ALA A 330 26.14 4.06 16.44
N VAL A 331 26.62 3.14 15.62
CA VAL A 331 27.66 3.36 14.63
C VAL A 331 27.27 2.76 13.29
N VAL A 332 27.80 3.35 12.21
CA VAL A 332 27.57 2.90 10.84
C VAL A 332 28.57 1.79 10.53
N ALA A 333 28.17 0.55 10.78
CA ALA A 333 29.04 -0.61 10.62
C ALA A 333 29.29 -0.94 9.15
N ARG A 334 28.26 -0.77 8.31
CA ARG A 334 28.23 -1.22 6.91
C ARG A 334 27.64 -0.17 5.97
N PRO A 335 28.32 0.97 5.77
CA PRO A 335 27.81 2.06 4.93
C PRO A 335 27.51 1.60 3.50
N ASP A 336 28.25 0.60 3.00
CA ASP A 336 28.06 0.06 1.66
C ASP A 336 26.74 -0.68 1.44
N ASP A 337 26.16 -1.24 2.51
CA ASP A 337 24.87 -1.94 2.44
C ASP A 337 23.69 -0.96 2.55
N CYS A 338 23.95 0.35 2.73
CA CYS A 338 22.90 1.35 2.81
C CYS A 338 22.30 1.66 1.43
N CYS A 339 20.98 1.56 1.34
CA CYS A 339 20.21 1.99 0.17
C CYS A 339 19.54 3.36 0.35
N GLY A 340 19.99 4.14 1.33
CA GLY A 340 19.56 5.53 1.51
C GLY A 340 18.15 5.70 2.06
N LEU A 341 17.65 4.73 2.84
CA LEU A 341 16.38 4.84 3.56
C LEU A 341 16.55 5.73 4.81
N THR A 342 15.51 6.50 5.13
CA THR A 342 15.53 7.41 6.29
C THR A 342 14.79 6.85 7.51
N LEU A 343 14.44 5.55 7.52
CA LEU A 343 13.74 4.92 8.65
C LEU A 343 14.53 5.04 9.96
N CYS A 344 15.85 4.87 9.89
CA CYS A 344 16.74 5.01 11.04
C CYS A 344 16.77 6.44 11.60
N GLU A 345 16.71 7.45 10.72
CA GLU A 345 16.63 8.87 11.08
C GLU A 345 15.27 9.20 11.70
N GLN A 346 14.17 8.76 11.07
CA GLN A 346 12.80 8.98 11.57
C GLN A 346 12.55 8.35 12.95
N ARG A 347 13.27 7.28 13.27
CA ARG A 347 13.16 6.57 14.55
C ARG A 347 14.13 7.08 15.61
N CYS A 348 15.03 8.01 15.26
CA CYS A 348 15.96 8.60 16.22
C CYS A 348 15.20 9.59 17.13
N PRO A 349 15.03 9.30 18.43
CA PRO A 349 14.15 10.09 19.30
C PRO A 349 14.66 11.51 19.56
N ASN A 350 15.98 11.74 19.44
CA ASN A 350 16.63 13.00 19.71
C ASN A 350 17.40 13.56 18.49
N GLY A 351 17.24 12.94 17.31
CA GLY A 351 17.86 13.41 16.07
C GLY A 351 19.39 13.23 15.96
N SER A 352 20.03 12.43 16.83
CA SER A 352 21.47 12.13 16.74
C SER A 352 21.89 11.36 15.49
N LEU A 353 20.94 10.86 14.70
CA LEU A 353 21.21 10.21 13.42
C LEU A 353 20.54 10.99 12.30
N VAL A 354 21.32 11.39 11.30
CA VAL A 354 20.84 12.03 10.08
C VAL A 354 21.33 11.25 8.87
N VAL A 355 20.48 11.00 7.88
CA VAL A 355 20.90 10.43 6.60
C VAL A 355 21.21 11.57 5.64
N SER A 356 22.48 11.66 5.22
CA SER A 356 22.93 12.68 4.27
C SER A 356 23.50 12.06 3.01
N ASP A 357 23.63 12.90 1.99
CA ASP A 357 24.28 12.54 0.74
C ASP A 357 25.77 12.27 0.99
N GLY A 358 26.25 11.14 0.46
CA GLY A 358 27.65 10.74 0.43
C GLY A 358 28.17 10.70 -1.01
N ASP A 359 29.00 9.72 -1.32
CA ASP A 359 29.69 9.65 -2.61
C ASP A 359 28.73 9.48 -3.81
N PRO A 360 29.07 10.05 -4.98
CA PRO A 360 28.36 9.79 -6.22
C PRO A 360 28.24 8.29 -6.52
N ILE A 361 27.08 7.88 -7.04
CA ILE A 361 26.93 6.52 -7.58
C ILE A 361 27.49 6.53 -9.00
N ASP A 362 28.79 6.23 -9.13
CA ASP A 362 29.52 6.31 -10.41
C ASP A 362 29.11 5.22 -11.41
N ASP A 363 28.75 4.04 -10.93
CA ASP A 363 28.36 2.89 -11.76
C ASP A 363 26.85 2.93 -12.09
N ARG A 364 26.39 3.98 -12.78
CA ARG A 364 25.02 4.07 -13.32
C ARG A 364 24.92 4.93 -14.59
N PRO A 365 23.94 4.69 -15.47
CA PRO A 365 23.55 5.62 -16.54
C PRO A 365 23.06 6.95 -16.00
N LYS A 366 23.42 8.04 -16.69
CA LYS A 366 22.88 9.36 -16.42
C LYS A 366 21.52 9.53 -17.11
N VAL A 367 20.49 9.88 -16.34
CA VAL A 367 19.15 10.16 -16.87
C VAL A 367 18.60 11.44 -16.26
N LYS A 368 17.68 12.09 -16.98
CA LYS A 368 16.93 13.26 -16.54
C LYS A 368 15.88 12.85 -15.49
N ASP A 369 15.22 13.83 -14.88
CA ASP A 369 14.06 13.61 -13.99
C ASP A 369 12.90 12.86 -14.66
N THR A 370 12.83 12.95 -15.98
CA THR A 370 11.86 12.23 -16.81
C THR A 370 12.27 10.79 -17.11
N LEU A 371 13.38 10.31 -16.53
CA LEU A 371 14.02 9.01 -16.79
C LEU A 371 14.56 8.82 -18.21
N GLU A 372 14.54 9.87 -19.02
CA GLU A 372 15.15 9.87 -20.34
C GLU A 372 16.68 9.92 -20.20
N SER A 373 17.38 9.12 -21.00
CA SER A 373 18.83 9.17 -21.17
C SER A 373 19.28 10.60 -21.49
N VAL A 374 20.35 11.04 -20.84
CA VAL A 374 20.99 12.31 -21.20
C VAL A 374 21.78 12.20 -22.51
N ASP A 375 22.15 10.98 -22.91
CA ASP A 375 23.00 10.72 -24.07
C ASP A 375 22.19 10.40 -25.33
N VAL A 376 21.01 9.79 -25.18
CA VAL A 376 20.22 9.26 -26.30
C VAL A 376 18.75 9.72 -26.20
N PRO A 377 18.34 10.76 -26.95
CA PRO A 377 16.96 11.25 -26.94
C PRO A 377 15.94 10.18 -27.36
N GLY A 378 14.83 10.09 -26.61
CA GLY A 378 13.80 9.06 -26.81
C GLY A 378 14.12 7.69 -26.20
N LEU A 379 15.31 7.51 -25.63
CA LEU A 379 15.66 6.33 -24.82
C LEU A 379 15.41 6.63 -23.34
N TYR A 380 14.68 5.76 -22.65
CA TYR A 380 14.37 5.87 -21.24
C TYR A 380 14.96 4.68 -20.47
N LEU A 381 15.33 4.88 -19.20
CA LEU A 381 15.87 3.82 -18.34
C LEU A 381 15.15 3.80 -16.99
N ALA A 382 14.73 2.62 -16.54
CA ALA A 382 13.97 2.45 -15.29
C ALA A 382 14.40 1.21 -14.49
N GLY A 383 13.98 1.17 -13.22
CA GLY A 383 14.28 0.10 -12.29
C GLY A 383 15.73 0.13 -11.81
N ASP A 384 16.31 -1.05 -11.58
CA ASP A 384 17.66 -1.19 -11.00
C ASP A 384 18.77 -0.52 -11.82
N LEU A 385 18.54 -0.21 -13.11
CA LEU A 385 19.50 0.54 -13.93
C LEU A 385 19.76 1.94 -13.37
N THR A 386 18.79 2.55 -12.67
CA THR A 386 18.86 3.95 -12.21
C THR A 386 19.48 4.10 -10.81
N GLY A 387 19.92 2.99 -10.18
CA GLY A 387 20.70 3.00 -8.94
C GLY A 387 19.95 2.61 -7.67
N LEU A 388 18.63 2.47 -7.69
CA LEU A 388 17.83 2.08 -6.50
C LEU A 388 17.02 0.79 -6.74
N PRO A 389 17.55 -0.38 -6.34
CA PRO A 389 16.98 -1.70 -6.66
C PRO A 389 15.81 -2.08 -5.73
N LEU A 390 14.73 -1.31 -5.77
CA LEU A 390 13.50 -1.56 -5.02
C LEU A 390 12.35 -1.85 -5.99
N ILE A 391 11.55 -2.88 -5.70
CA ILE A 391 10.41 -3.26 -6.55
C ILE A 391 9.44 -2.08 -6.70
N ARG A 392 9.09 -1.42 -5.60
CA ARG A 392 8.22 -0.23 -5.59
C ARG A 392 8.78 0.91 -6.43
N ASN A 393 10.09 1.17 -6.33
CA ASN A 393 10.75 2.19 -7.16
C ASN A 393 10.68 1.82 -8.64
N ALA A 394 10.97 0.56 -8.99
CA ALA A 394 10.88 0.07 -10.35
C ALA A 394 9.47 0.24 -10.93
N ILE A 395 8.43 -0.12 -10.17
CA ILE A 395 7.02 0.08 -10.56
C ILE A 395 6.75 1.56 -10.84
N ASN A 396 7.10 2.44 -9.91
CA ASN A 396 6.85 3.87 -10.03
C ASN A 396 7.59 4.48 -11.24
N GLN A 397 8.86 4.12 -11.43
CA GLN A 397 9.67 4.60 -12.55
C GLN A 397 9.12 4.13 -13.90
N GLY A 398 8.64 2.88 -14.00
CA GLY A 398 8.00 2.36 -15.20
C GLY A 398 6.77 3.18 -15.62
N SER A 399 5.85 3.43 -14.67
CA SER A 399 4.65 4.26 -14.92
C SER A 399 5.03 5.72 -15.24
N HIS A 400 6.00 6.29 -14.52
CA HIS A 400 6.43 7.67 -14.73
C HIS A 400 7.07 7.90 -16.10
N ALA A 401 7.98 7.02 -16.54
CA ALA A 401 8.60 7.14 -17.87
C ALA A 401 7.54 7.21 -18.99
N VAL A 402 6.49 6.39 -18.87
CA VAL A 402 5.41 6.35 -19.87
C VAL A 402 4.49 7.57 -19.80
N ARG A 403 4.26 8.14 -18.62
CA ARG A 403 3.58 9.44 -18.47
C ARG A 403 4.31 10.53 -19.24
N GLU A 404 5.61 10.63 -19.03
CA GLU A 404 6.47 11.61 -19.71
C GLU A 404 6.47 11.41 -21.23
N ILE A 405 6.53 10.17 -21.71
CA ILE A 405 6.43 9.83 -23.14
C ILE A 405 5.09 10.31 -23.70
N ALA A 406 3.98 9.97 -23.03
CA ALA A 406 2.63 10.31 -23.49
C ALA A 406 2.38 11.83 -23.52
N GLU A 407 2.93 12.57 -22.55
CA GLU A 407 2.82 14.04 -22.49
C GLU A 407 3.61 14.72 -23.61
N ARG A 408 4.80 14.22 -23.93
CA ARG A 408 5.66 14.79 -24.98
C ARG A 408 5.15 14.54 -26.40
N GLN A 409 4.52 13.40 -26.66
CA GLN A 409 4.08 13.05 -28.02
C GLN A 409 2.91 13.91 -28.51
N GLY A 410 2.11 14.53 -27.64
CA GLY A 410 0.87 15.21 -28.04
C GLY A 410 -0.05 14.28 -28.86
N ARG A 411 -1.20 14.77 -29.35
CA ARG A 411 -2.13 13.95 -30.16
C ARG A 411 -1.65 13.68 -31.60
N ALA A 412 -0.35 13.73 -31.89
CA ALA A 412 0.18 13.48 -33.23
C ALA A 412 0.24 11.96 -33.50
N ARG A 413 -0.93 11.38 -33.79
CA ARG A 413 -1.16 9.94 -34.02
C ARG A 413 -0.84 9.45 -35.44
N ASP A 414 -0.32 10.29 -36.32
CA ASP A 414 -0.05 9.90 -37.71
C ASP A 414 1.45 9.86 -38.00
N ARG A 415 2.05 8.66 -37.90
CA ARG A 415 2.97 8.13 -38.94
C ARG A 415 2.79 6.61 -39.01
N ASP A 416 2.74 6.12 -40.23
CA ASP A 416 2.47 4.74 -40.62
C ASP A 416 3.46 3.73 -40.00
N GLY A 417 2.95 2.69 -39.32
CA GLY A 417 3.66 1.44 -39.00
C GLY A 417 4.55 1.35 -37.74
N ASP A 418 5.12 2.45 -37.23
CA ASP A 418 6.03 2.40 -36.06
C ASP A 418 5.26 2.39 -34.72
N LEU A 419 5.73 1.62 -33.74
CA LEU A 419 5.17 1.61 -32.38
C LEU A 419 5.48 2.93 -31.64
N ASP A 420 4.61 3.34 -30.71
CA ASP A 420 4.89 4.49 -29.84
C ASP A 420 6.02 4.19 -28.86
N LEU A 421 6.09 2.94 -28.37
CA LEU A 421 7.03 2.50 -27.34
C LEU A 421 7.40 1.02 -27.46
N ILE A 422 8.69 0.69 -27.43
CA ILE A 422 9.16 -0.65 -27.07
C ILE A 422 9.69 -0.63 -25.65
N VAL A 423 9.22 -1.56 -24.82
CA VAL A 423 9.72 -1.76 -23.47
C VAL A 423 10.56 -3.04 -23.46
N VAL A 424 11.79 -2.95 -22.97
CA VAL A 424 12.73 -4.09 -22.92
C VAL A 424 12.86 -4.58 -21.48
N GLY A 425 12.39 -5.80 -21.22
CA GLY A 425 12.36 -6.47 -19.92
C GLY A 425 10.97 -6.42 -19.28
N ALA A 426 10.36 -7.58 -19.01
CA ALA A 426 9.07 -7.73 -18.34
C ALA A 426 9.22 -7.93 -16.81
N GLY A 427 10.13 -7.17 -16.20
CA GLY A 427 10.23 -7.04 -14.75
C GLY A 427 9.20 -6.06 -14.17
N PRO A 428 9.30 -5.71 -12.87
CA PRO A 428 8.39 -4.77 -12.21
C PRO A 428 8.21 -3.44 -12.96
N ALA A 429 9.32 -2.85 -13.42
CA ALA A 429 9.31 -1.60 -14.19
C ALA A 429 8.64 -1.76 -15.56
N GLY A 430 8.96 -2.83 -16.29
CA GLY A 430 8.41 -3.03 -17.63
C GLY A 430 6.92 -3.37 -17.63
N ILE A 431 6.46 -4.21 -16.69
CA ILE A 431 5.03 -4.51 -16.52
C ILE A 431 4.26 -3.23 -16.17
N SER A 432 4.76 -2.44 -15.22
CA SER A 432 4.17 -1.15 -14.85
C SER A 432 4.09 -0.18 -16.05
N ALA A 433 5.17 -0.08 -16.82
CA ALA A 433 5.20 0.73 -18.04
C ALA A 433 4.18 0.26 -19.08
N ALA A 434 4.07 -1.04 -19.34
CA ALA A 434 3.12 -1.59 -20.30
C ALA A 434 1.65 -1.34 -19.89
N LEU A 435 1.34 -1.48 -18.59
CA LEU A 435 0.02 -1.14 -18.05
C LEU A 435 -0.31 0.35 -18.25
N GLU A 436 0.63 1.23 -17.92
CA GLU A 436 0.46 2.67 -18.11
C GLU A 436 0.34 3.06 -19.60
N ALA A 437 1.10 2.40 -20.48
CA ALA A 437 1.05 2.64 -21.92
C ALA A 437 -0.33 2.28 -22.47
N LYS A 438 -0.87 1.13 -22.05
CA LYS A 438 -2.23 0.70 -22.40
C LYS A 438 -3.29 1.67 -21.87
N ALA A 439 -3.16 2.12 -20.61
CA ALA A 439 -4.07 3.09 -20.02
C ALA A 439 -4.11 4.45 -20.75
N ARG A 440 -3.00 4.83 -21.41
CA ARG A 440 -2.89 6.04 -22.25
C ARG A 440 -3.25 5.81 -23.72
N GLY A 441 -3.50 4.57 -24.12
CA GLY A 441 -3.74 4.20 -25.52
C GLY A 441 -2.53 4.44 -26.42
N LEU A 442 -1.32 4.15 -25.91
CA LEU A 442 -0.10 4.05 -26.71
C LEU A 442 0.02 2.65 -27.31
N THR A 443 0.53 2.57 -28.54
CA THR A 443 0.94 1.30 -29.15
C THR A 443 2.28 0.87 -28.59
N ALA A 444 2.28 -0.15 -27.73
CA ALA A 444 3.48 -0.61 -27.05
C ALA A 444 3.66 -2.13 -27.10
N LYS A 445 4.92 -2.57 -27.22
CA LYS A 445 5.31 -3.98 -27.16
C LYS A 445 6.36 -4.19 -26.08
N LEU A 446 6.17 -5.21 -25.26
CA LEU A 446 7.09 -5.60 -24.19
C LEU A 446 7.91 -6.82 -24.65
N LEU A 447 9.24 -6.72 -24.66
CA LEU A 447 10.13 -7.81 -25.06
C LEU A 447 10.83 -8.38 -23.83
N GLU A 448 10.74 -9.69 -23.59
CA GLU A 448 11.34 -10.35 -22.43
C GLU A 448 12.18 -11.55 -22.85
N GLN A 449 13.44 -11.62 -22.38
CA GLN A 449 14.37 -12.68 -22.77
C GLN A 449 14.02 -14.05 -22.18
N ALA A 450 13.32 -14.07 -21.05
CA ALA A 450 12.84 -15.27 -20.38
C ALA A 450 11.31 -15.22 -20.31
N THR A 451 10.75 -15.14 -19.10
CA THR A 451 9.30 -15.06 -18.88
C THR A 451 8.92 -13.84 -18.04
N VAL A 452 7.65 -13.49 -18.03
CA VAL A 452 7.09 -12.37 -17.26
C VAL A 452 7.50 -12.45 -15.79
N ALA A 453 8.07 -11.37 -15.28
CA ALA A 453 8.58 -11.26 -13.91
C ALA A 453 9.68 -12.28 -13.55
N ALA A 454 10.48 -12.76 -14.51
CA ALA A 454 11.56 -13.73 -14.29
C ALA A 454 12.50 -13.38 -13.11
N SER A 455 12.79 -12.09 -12.91
CA SER A 455 13.61 -11.62 -11.78
C SER A 455 12.99 -11.92 -10.40
N ILE A 456 11.66 -11.90 -10.29
CA ILE A 456 10.94 -12.26 -9.06
C ILE A 456 10.76 -13.77 -9.00
N GLN A 457 10.50 -14.45 -10.13
CA GLN A 457 10.42 -15.91 -10.18
C GLN A 457 11.68 -16.59 -9.66
N SER A 458 12.85 -16.01 -9.96
CA SER A 458 14.16 -16.50 -9.53
C SER A 458 14.44 -16.34 -8.03
N PHE A 459 13.54 -15.69 -7.28
CA PHE A 459 13.66 -15.66 -5.82
C PHE A 459 13.46 -17.07 -5.24
N PRO A 460 14.11 -17.41 -4.11
CA PRO A 460 13.85 -18.66 -3.42
C PRO A 460 12.36 -18.87 -3.14
N ARG A 461 11.91 -20.13 -3.24
CA ARG A 461 10.54 -20.54 -2.89
C ARG A 461 10.14 -20.04 -1.49
N GLY A 462 8.94 -19.48 -1.38
CA GLY A 462 8.40 -18.97 -0.10
C GLY A 462 9.09 -17.70 0.43
N LYS A 463 9.95 -17.04 -0.37
CA LYS A 463 10.57 -15.78 0.03
C LYS A 463 9.48 -14.73 0.30
N LEU A 464 9.51 -14.14 1.49
CA LEU A 464 8.70 -12.96 1.80
C LEU A 464 9.25 -11.74 1.06
N VAL A 465 8.37 -11.10 0.29
CA VAL A 465 8.59 -9.85 -0.40
C VAL A 465 7.87 -8.76 0.39
N PHE A 466 8.66 -7.87 0.98
CA PHE A 466 8.13 -6.78 1.79
C PHE A 466 7.78 -5.59 0.90
N ASP A 467 6.59 -5.08 1.11
CA ASP A 467 6.21 -3.77 0.61
C ASP A 467 6.58 -2.70 1.64
N GLN A 468 7.88 -2.39 1.75
CA GLN A 468 8.32 -1.42 2.75
C GLN A 468 7.76 -0.02 2.40
N PRO A 469 6.90 0.57 3.26
CA PRO A 469 6.32 1.87 2.98
C PRO A 469 7.34 2.95 3.36
N LEU A 470 8.26 3.25 2.45
CA LEU A 470 9.30 4.27 2.64
C LEU A 470 8.76 5.71 2.50
N GLY A 471 7.47 5.93 2.81
CA GLY A 471 6.74 7.11 2.36
C GLY A 471 6.61 7.20 0.83
N MET A 472 7.02 6.15 0.10
CA MET A 472 6.98 6.08 -1.36
C MET A 472 5.56 5.71 -1.80
N PRO A 473 4.82 6.60 -2.49
CA PRO A 473 3.49 6.27 -3.00
C PRO A 473 3.61 5.12 -4.00
N MET A 474 2.57 4.29 -4.10
CA MET A 474 2.47 3.34 -5.20
C MET A 474 1.85 4.09 -6.39
N VAL A 475 2.55 4.14 -7.51
CA VAL A 475 2.10 4.79 -8.74
C VAL A 475 1.97 3.73 -9.82
N GLY A 476 0.76 3.57 -10.36
CA GLY A 476 0.43 2.55 -11.35
C GLY A 476 -0.47 1.45 -10.78
N ASP A 477 -0.96 0.59 -11.67
CA ASP A 477 -1.95 -0.44 -11.34
C ASP A 477 -1.33 -1.79 -10.90
N LEU A 478 0.01 -1.87 -10.85
CA LEU A 478 0.68 -3.10 -10.44
C LEU A 478 0.67 -3.22 -8.91
N TRP A 479 0.00 -4.26 -8.42
CA TRP A 479 -0.17 -4.53 -7.00
C TRP A 479 1.15 -4.86 -6.28
N LEU A 480 1.37 -4.34 -5.07
CA LEU A 480 2.50 -4.72 -4.22
C LEU A 480 2.11 -4.53 -2.75
N GLU A 481 1.99 -5.62 -1.99
CA GLU A 481 1.92 -5.58 -0.53
C GLU A 481 2.84 -6.68 0.02
N GLU A 482 3.05 -6.70 1.34
CA GLU A 482 3.78 -7.78 1.99
C GLU A 482 3.13 -9.13 1.64
N SER A 483 3.90 -9.98 0.97
CA SER A 483 3.41 -11.25 0.44
C SER A 483 4.56 -12.21 0.16
N THR A 484 4.24 -13.49 0.06
CA THR A 484 5.19 -14.47 -0.47
C THR A 484 5.43 -14.23 -1.96
N LYS A 485 6.60 -14.68 -2.47
CA LYS A 485 6.94 -14.69 -3.89
C LYS A 485 5.79 -15.24 -4.74
N GLU A 486 5.22 -16.36 -4.32
CA GLU A 486 4.17 -17.07 -5.06
C GLU A 486 2.86 -16.26 -5.12
N GLU A 487 2.44 -15.64 -4.01
CA GLU A 487 1.25 -14.78 -3.97
C GLU A 487 1.41 -13.53 -4.85
N LEU A 488 2.58 -12.89 -4.77
CA LEU A 488 2.91 -11.73 -5.59
C LEU A 488 2.84 -12.07 -7.08
N LEU A 489 3.50 -13.16 -7.50
CA LEU A 489 3.47 -13.63 -8.88
C LEU A 489 2.06 -13.99 -9.33
N ALA A 490 1.28 -14.68 -8.49
CA ALA A 490 -0.10 -15.04 -8.83
C ALA A 490 -0.97 -13.81 -9.12
N LYS A 491 -0.82 -12.74 -8.32
CA LYS A 491 -1.51 -11.46 -8.54
C LYS A 491 -1.00 -10.76 -9.80
N TRP A 492 0.30 -10.68 -10.02
CA TRP A 492 0.88 -10.01 -11.19
C TRP A 492 0.49 -10.70 -12.49
N LEU A 493 0.61 -12.02 -12.57
CA LEU A 493 0.22 -12.78 -13.75
C LEU A 493 -1.28 -12.65 -14.04
N ARG A 494 -2.13 -12.51 -13.01
CA ARG A 494 -3.56 -12.21 -13.19
C ARG A 494 -3.78 -10.81 -13.77
N ILE A 495 -3.05 -9.81 -13.29
CA ILE A 495 -3.11 -8.44 -13.83
C ILE A 495 -2.66 -8.43 -15.29
N VAL A 496 -1.51 -9.03 -15.60
CA VAL A 496 -0.95 -9.11 -16.96
C VAL A 496 -1.94 -9.77 -17.92
N ARG A 497 -2.53 -10.91 -17.54
CA ARG A 497 -3.54 -11.60 -18.36
C ARG A 497 -4.80 -10.77 -18.55
N ARG A 498 -5.36 -10.20 -17.47
CA ARG A 498 -6.58 -9.37 -17.53
C ARG A 498 -6.36 -8.11 -18.37
N ALA A 499 -5.18 -7.54 -18.28
CA ALA A 499 -4.81 -6.37 -19.04
C ALA A 499 -4.40 -6.70 -20.48
N GLU A 500 -4.35 -7.98 -20.90
CA GLU A 500 -3.98 -8.42 -22.25
C GLU A 500 -2.79 -7.62 -22.81
N LEU A 501 -1.69 -7.61 -22.04
CA LEU A 501 -0.47 -6.92 -22.45
C LEU A 501 0.19 -7.66 -23.61
N ASP A 502 0.66 -6.92 -24.62
CA ASP A 502 1.43 -7.48 -25.75
C ASP A 502 2.87 -7.73 -25.30
N ILE A 503 3.12 -8.96 -24.85
CA ILE A 503 4.43 -9.42 -24.35
C ILE A 503 4.95 -10.52 -25.27
N ASP A 504 6.17 -10.34 -25.77
CA ASP A 504 6.91 -11.35 -26.53
C ASP A 504 7.97 -11.96 -25.60
N GLU A 505 7.64 -13.09 -24.97
CA GLU A 505 8.53 -13.87 -24.08
C GLU A 505 9.55 -14.68 -24.90
N GLY A 506 10.69 -15.03 -24.29
CA GLY A 506 11.80 -15.72 -24.98
C GLY A 506 12.46 -14.87 -26.08
N ARG A 507 12.37 -13.53 -26.00
CA ARG A 507 12.97 -12.57 -26.95
C ARG A 507 14.05 -11.75 -26.26
N ARG A 508 15.31 -12.12 -26.50
CA ARG A 508 16.47 -11.36 -26.02
C ARG A 508 16.77 -10.21 -26.98
N VAL A 509 16.58 -8.98 -26.52
CA VAL A 509 17.05 -7.80 -27.26
C VAL A 509 18.57 -7.79 -27.28
N THR A 510 19.16 -7.74 -28.47
CA THR A 510 20.62 -7.74 -28.68
C THR A 510 21.12 -6.41 -29.21
N ARG A 511 20.28 -5.65 -29.92
CA ARG A 511 20.65 -4.37 -30.52
C ARG A 511 19.51 -3.37 -30.44
N VAL A 512 19.84 -2.12 -30.10
CA VAL A 512 18.92 -0.97 -30.15
C VAL A 512 19.66 0.18 -30.81
N GLU A 513 19.13 0.64 -31.94
CA GLU A 513 19.79 1.67 -32.76
C GLU A 513 18.83 2.78 -33.10
N ARG A 514 19.34 4.01 -33.14
CA ARG A 514 18.55 5.16 -33.57
C ARG A 514 18.72 5.36 -35.07
N HIS A 515 17.61 5.28 -35.81
CA HIS A 515 17.53 5.54 -37.24
C HIS A 515 16.58 6.72 -37.51
N GLY A 516 17.14 7.92 -37.65
CA GLY A 516 16.35 9.14 -37.80
C GLY A 516 15.55 9.45 -36.53
N GLU A 517 14.23 9.54 -36.66
CA GLU A 517 13.29 9.85 -35.55
C GLU A 517 12.79 8.61 -34.80
N ALA A 518 13.20 7.40 -35.20
CA ALA A 518 12.75 6.14 -34.61
C ALA A 518 13.93 5.27 -34.19
N PHE A 519 13.66 4.30 -33.33
CA PHE A 519 14.55 3.22 -32.95
C PHE A 519 14.24 1.97 -33.74
N VAL A 520 15.29 1.24 -34.10
CA VAL A 520 15.24 -0.13 -34.60
C VAL A 520 15.75 -1.04 -33.49
N VAL A 521 14.90 -1.96 -33.04
CA VAL A 521 15.19 -2.90 -31.95
C VAL A 521 15.27 -4.31 -32.53
N THR A 522 16.43 -4.94 -32.38
CA THR A 522 16.67 -6.32 -32.83
C THR A 522 16.60 -7.26 -31.63
N ALA A 523 15.79 -8.30 -31.73
CA ALA A 523 15.66 -9.33 -30.70
C ALA A 523 15.82 -10.74 -31.30
N LEU A 524 16.50 -11.61 -30.55
CA LEU A 524 16.67 -13.02 -30.88
C LEU A 524 15.69 -13.88 -30.08
N GLY A 525 15.03 -14.81 -30.77
CA GLY A 525 14.26 -15.88 -30.16
C GLY A 525 15.14 -16.99 -29.59
N GLU A 526 14.54 -17.88 -28.78
CA GLU A 526 15.23 -19.05 -28.21
C GLU A 526 15.84 -19.98 -29.27
N GLU A 527 15.20 -20.10 -30.43
CA GLU A 527 15.67 -20.90 -31.57
C GLU A 527 16.64 -20.12 -32.51
N GLY A 528 17.09 -18.93 -32.11
CA GLY A 528 18.01 -18.10 -32.89
C GLY A 528 17.35 -17.24 -33.97
N GLY A 529 16.03 -17.30 -34.12
CA GLY A 529 15.30 -16.46 -35.08
C GLY A 529 15.34 -14.98 -34.70
N GLU A 530 15.79 -14.13 -35.63
CA GLU A 530 15.86 -12.68 -35.44
C GLU A 530 14.52 -12.00 -35.77
N ARG A 531 14.12 -11.04 -34.94
CA ARG A 531 12.99 -10.15 -35.18
C ARG A 531 13.42 -8.70 -35.01
N VAL A 532 12.93 -7.86 -35.91
CA VAL A 532 13.21 -6.43 -35.94
C VAL A 532 11.91 -5.66 -35.69
N TYR A 533 11.95 -4.74 -34.74
CA TYR A 533 10.83 -3.88 -34.38
C TYR A 533 11.23 -2.42 -34.55
N ARG A 534 10.25 -1.56 -34.84
CA ARG A 534 10.45 -0.11 -34.94
C ARG A 534 9.57 0.61 -33.94
N ALA A 535 10.15 1.58 -33.24
CA ALA A 535 9.41 2.40 -32.28
C ALA A 535 9.97 3.80 -32.14
N ARG A 536 9.12 4.77 -31.79
CA ARG A 536 9.54 6.17 -31.54
C ARG A 536 10.37 6.30 -30.26
N ASN A 537 10.04 5.51 -29.25
CA ASN A 537 10.73 5.50 -27.97
C ASN A 537 11.07 4.08 -27.55
N VAL A 538 12.13 3.96 -26.75
CA VAL A 538 12.52 2.70 -26.11
C VAL A 538 12.68 2.92 -24.61
N LEU A 539 12.08 2.05 -23.80
CA LEU A 539 12.30 2.00 -22.35
C LEU A 539 13.10 0.75 -21.99
N LEU A 540 14.32 0.92 -21.50
CA LEU A 540 15.14 -0.15 -20.95
C LEU A 540 14.75 -0.41 -19.48
N ALA A 541 14.08 -1.52 -19.25
CA ALA A 541 13.61 -2.01 -17.94
C ALA A 541 14.23 -3.37 -17.57
N ILE A 542 15.44 -3.64 -18.07
CA ILE A 542 16.15 -4.92 -18.00
C ILE A 542 16.72 -5.28 -16.62
N GLY A 543 16.68 -4.35 -15.66
CA GLY A 543 17.22 -4.53 -14.32
C GLY A 543 18.72 -4.87 -14.30
N ARG A 544 19.20 -5.52 -13.24
CA ARG A 544 20.60 -5.99 -13.12
C ARG A 544 20.74 -7.52 -12.96
N ARG A 545 19.68 -8.21 -12.55
CA ARG A 545 19.73 -9.65 -12.21
C ARG A 545 19.95 -10.57 -13.42
N GLY A 546 19.59 -10.13 -14.62
CA GLY A 546 19.81 -10.90 -15.87
C GLY A 546 21.28 -10.99 -16.30
N SER A 547 22.19 -10.26 -15.64
CA SER A 547 23.64 -10.25 -15.90
C SER A 547 24.41 -10.59 -14.62
N PRO A 548 24.32 -11.85 -14.12
CA PRO A 548 25.10 -12.27 -12.97
C PRO A 548 26.59 -12.19 -13.31
N ARG A 549 27.41 -11.83 -12.32
CA ARG A 549 28.87 -11.93 -12.44
C ARG A 549 29.25 -13.39 -12.58
N ARG A 550 30.01 -13.71 -13.63
CA ARG A 550 30.55 -15.03 -13.87
C ARG A 550 31.91 -15.18 -13.21
N LEU A 551 32.31 -16.42 -12.94
CA LEU A 551 33.69 -16.71 -12.54
C LEU A 551 34.58 -16.54 -13.78
N ASP A 552 35.67 -15.82 -13.62
CA ASP A 552 36.70 -15.66 -14.66
C ASP A 552 37.74 -16.77 -14.52
N VAL A 553 37.28 -18.01 -14.63
CA VAL A 553 38.09 -19.23 -14.44
C VAL A 553 37.62 -20.33 -15.39
N PRO A 554 38.48 -21.31 -15.71
CA PRO A 554 38.06 -22.47 -16.49
C PRO A 554 36.91 -23.23 -15.82
N ILE A 555 35.84 -23.48 -16.58
CA ILE A 555 34.73 -24.36 -16.23
C ILE A 555 34.71 -25.47 -17.28
N ALA A 556 34.88 -26.72 -16.86
CA ALA A 556 34.79 -27.86 -17.76
C ALA A 556 33.39 -27.89 -18.41
N GLN A 557 33.32 -28.21 -19.70
CA GLN A 557 32.05 -28.25 -20.44
C GLN A 557 31.02 -29.17 -19.76
N ALA A 558 31.46 -30.32 -19.24
CA ALA A 558 30.61 -31.26 -18.50
C ALA A 558 30.12 -30.72 -17.14
N ALA A 559 30.68 -29.60 -16.65
CA ALA A 559 30.30 -28.94 -15.41
C ALA A 559 29.37 -27.73 -15.61
N GLU A 560 29.10 -27.30 -16.85
CA GLU A 560 28.28 -26.10 -17.10
C GLU A 560 26.86 -26.25 -16.57
N SER A 561 26.25 -27.43 -16.72
CA SER A 561 24.86 -27.70 -16.29
C SER A 561 24.66 -27.71 -14.77
N ARG A 562 25.75 -27.82 -13.99
CA ARG A 562 25.73 -27.82 -12.52
C ARG A 562 26.19 -26.49 -11.91
N VAL A 563 26.47 -25.47 -12.73
CA VAL A 563 26.78 -24.12 -12.27
C VAL A 563 25.54 -23.24 -12.33
N PHE A 564 25.09 -22.77 -11.17
CA PHE A 564 23.86 -22.00 -10.99
C PHE A 564 24.18 -20.57 -10.54
N TYR A 565 23.38 -19.60 -11.00
CA TYR A 565 23.52 -18.18 -10.63
C TYR A 565 22.37 -17.66 -9.76
N ALA A 566 21.42 -18.53 -9.42
CA ALA A 566 20.31 -18.25 -8.51
C ALA A 566 19.78 -19.56 -7.93
N LEU A 567 19.26 -19.51 -6.70
CA LEU A 567 18.56 -20.63 -6.07
C LEU A 567 17.05 -20.42 -6.18
N VAL A 568 16.38 -21.26 -6.97
CA VAL A 568 14.90 -21.24 -7.09
C VAL A 568 14.25 -22.12 -6.02
N ASP A 569 14.71 -23.37 -5.87
CA ASP A 569 14.20 -24.32 -4.89
C ASP A 569 15.34 -25.17 -4.32
N ALA A 570 15.57 -25.05 -3.02
CA ALA A 570 16.61 -25.81 -2.31
C ALA A 570 16.35 -27.32 -2.34
N ARG A 571 15.08 -27.74 -2.39
CA ARG A 571 14.70 -29.15 -2.28
C ARG A 571 15.26 -30.00 -3.42
N ALA A 572 15.51 -29.40 -4.59
CA ALA A 572 16.13 -30.07 -5.73
C ALA A 572 17.58 -30.52 -5.47
N PHE A 573 18.22 -30.01 -4.42
CA PHE A 573 19.60 -30.28 -4.06
C PHE A 573 19.72 -31.13 -2.78
N ALA A 574 18.61 -31.72 -2.31
CA ALA A 574 18.64 -32.61 -1.15
C ALA A 574 19.60 -33.79 -1.38
N GLY A 575 20.43 -34.10 -0.37
CA GLY A 575 21.42 -35.17 -0.44
C GLY A 575 22.71 -34.83 -1.20
N GLN A 576 22.84 -33.63 -1.77
CA GLN A 576 23.98 -33.25 -2.60
C GLN A 576 25.09 -32.52 -1.82
N ARG A 577 26.30 -32.54 -2.38
CA ARG A 577 27.42 -31.68 -1.98
C ARG A 577 27.36 -30.41 -2.80
N VAL A 578 27.20 -29.26 -2.16
CA VAL A 578 26.96 -27.99 -2.83
C VAL A 578 28.00 -26.96 -2.44
N VAL A 579 28.66 -26.36 -3.43
CA VAL A 579 29.55 -25.22 -3.22
C VAL A 579 28.77 -23.93 -3.49
N VAL A 580 28.83 -22.97 -2.57
CA VAL A 580 28.27 -21.64 -2.75
C VAL A 580 29.41 -20.63 -2.74
N VAL A 581 29.57 -19.86 -3.81
CA VAL A 581 30.64 -18.87 -3.97
C VAL A 581 30.10 -17.47 -3.72
N GLY A 582 30.64 -16.80 -2.71
CA GLY A 582 30.25 -15.46 -2.28
C GLY A 582 29.86 -15.39 -0.79
N LEU A 583 29.69 -14.16 -0.27
CA LEU A 583 29.30 -13.92 1.13
C LEU A 583 28.25 -12.80 1.27
N GLY A 584 27.61 -12.38 0.18
CA GLY A 584 26.49 -11.45 0.25
C GLY A 584 25.23 -12.13 0.82
N ASP A 585 24.19 -11.35 1.12
CA ASP A 585 22.92 -11.88 1.64
C ASP A 585 22.34 -13.00 0.78
N THR A 586 22.38 -12.86 -0.55
CA THR A 586 21.89 -13.91 -1.45
C THR A 586 22.69 -15.21 -1.33
N ALA A 587 24.01 -15.12 -1.16
CA ALA A 587 24.87 -16.29 -0.95
C ALA A 587 24.58 -16.96 0.39
N MET A 588 24.47 -16.19 1.47
CA MET A 588 24.14 -16.71 2.80
C MET A 588 22.72 -17.29 2.87
N GLU A 589 21.71 -16.61 2.34
CA GLU A 589 20.32 -17.12 2.24
C GLU A 589 20.29 -18.46 1.47
N THR A 590 21.05 -18.55 0.38
CA THR A 590 21.19 -19.78 -0.42
C THR A 590 21.85 -20.89 0.38
N ALA A 591 22.98 -20.61 1.02
CA ALA A 591 23.69 -21.57 1.86
C ALA A 591 22.82 -22.08 3.01
N ILE A 592 22.08 -21.19 3.69
CA ILE A 592 21.14 -21.54 4.76
C ILE A 592 20.02 -22.45 4.23
N ALA A 593 19.40 -22.08 3.11
CA ALA A 593 18.29 -22.83 2.52
C ALA A 593 18.71 -24.24 2.07
N LEU A 594 19.88 -24.36 1.43
CA LEU A 594 20.49 -25.63 1.03
C LEU A 594 20.90 -26.46 2.24
N ALA A 595 21.57 -25.83 3.21
CA ALA A 595 22.03 -26.51 4.41
C ALA A 595 20.87 -27.12 5.18
N ARG A 596 19.68 -26.49 5.18
CA ARG A 596 18.46 -27.00 5.82
C ARG A 596 17.88 -28.26 5.16
N GLN A 597 18.25 -28.56 3.92
CA GLN A 597 17.77 -29.76 3.25
C GLN A 597 18.36 -31.04 3.88
N PRO A 598 17.63 -32.17 3.84
CA PRO A 598 18.13 -33.45 4.33
C PRO A 598 19.43 -33.85 3.62
N ALA A 599 20.36 -34.42 4.39
CA ALA A 599 21.63 -34.99 3.90
C ALA A 599 22.49 -34.10 2.98
N THR A 600 22.26 -32.77 2.97
CA THR A 600 22.95 -31.83 2.07
C THR A 600 24.17 -31.25 2.79
N ARG A 601 25.32 -31.25 2.11
CA ARG A 601 26.56 -30.65 2.63
C ARG A 601 26.86 -29.39 1.86
N VAL A 602 27.08 -28.27 2.55
CA VAL A 602 27.30 -26.97 1.91
C VAL A 602 28.68 -26.44 2.25
N THR A 603 29.46 -26.07 1.23
CA THR A 603 30.72 -25.34 1.40
C THR A 603 30.54 -23.92 0.89
N LEU A 604 30.61 -22.93 1.80
CA LEU A 604 30.50 -21.52 1.48
C LEU A 604 31.91 -20.91 1.32
N VAL A 605 32.24 -20.53 0.09
CA VAL A 605 33.56 -20.05 -0.32
C VAL A 605 33.56 -18.54 -0.44
N TYR A 606 34.51 -17.89 0.22
CA TYR A 606 34.68 -16.44 0.14
C TYR A 606 36.15 -16.02 0.12
N ARG A 607 36.46 -15.07 -0.76
CA ARG A 607 37.81 -14.57 -1.01
C ARG A 607 38.43 -13.75 0.11
N GLY A 608 37.65 -13.32 1.10
CA GLY A 608 38.13 -12.50 2.21
C GLY A 608 38.14 -13.26 3.53
N SER A 609 38.72 -12.65 4.55
CA SER A 609 39.02 -13.29 5.84
C SER A 609 37.87 -13.30 6.86
N GLY A 610 36.66 -12.89 6.49
CA GLY A 610 35.52 -12.92 7.40
C GLY A 610 34.25 -12.22 6.92
N PHE A 611 33.23 -12.20 7.79
CA PHE A 611 31.94 -11.55 7.56
C PHE A 611 32.07 -10.03 7.61
N ARG A 612 32.39 -9.42 6.46
CA ARG A 612 32.45 -7.96 6.29
C ARG A 612 31.14 -7.32 5.80
N ARG A 613 30.18 -8.13 5.34
CA ARG A 613 28.92 -7.68 4.73
C ARG A 613 27.78 -8.68 4.97
N GLY A 614 26.56 -8.21 4.77
CA GLY A 614 25.33 -9.02 4.87
C GLY A 614 24.66 -8.98 6.25
N LYS A 615 23.36 -9.26 6.27
CA LYS A 615 22.48 -9.10 7.43
C LYS A 615 22.93 -9.91 8.64
N ALA A 616 22.81 -9.32 9.83
CA ALA A 616 23.27 -9.93 11.07
C ALA A 616 22.60 -11.30 11.30
N ARG A 617 21.28 -11.37 11.09
CA ARG A 617 20.51 -12.61 11.16
C ARG A 617 21.04 -13.73 10.25
N ASN A 618 21.53 -13.37 9.06
CA ASN A 618 22.05 -14.33 8.09
C ASN A 618 23.43 -14.83 8.53
N ILE A 619 24.27 -13.92 9.02
CA ILE A 619 25.60 -14.24 9.57
C ILE A 619 25.44 -15.19 10.77
N ASP A 620 24.56 -14.87 11.72
CA ASP A 620 24.34 -15.67 12.92
C ASP A 620 23.80 -17.06 12.59
N GLU A 621 22.86 -17.16 11.65
CA GLU A 621 22.33 -18.44 11.19
C GLU A 621 23.40 -19.29 10.46
N VAL A 622 24.25 -18.68 9.62
CA VAL A 622 25.38 -19.38 9.00
C VAL A 622 26.34 -19.89 10.08
N LYS A 623 26.74 -19.07 11.06
CA LYS A 623 27.61 -19.50 12.17
C LYS A 623 26.99 -20.65 12.95
N ARG A 624 25.69 -20.61 13.23
CA ARG A 624 24.95 -21.69 13.90
C ARG A 624 25.02 -22.99 13.09
N LEU A 625 24.81 -22.92 11.77
CA LEU A 625 24.88 -24.08 10.88
C LEU A 625 26.30 -24.64 10.73
N VAL A 626 27.32 -23.79 10.82
CA VAL A 626 28.73 -24.20 10.89
C VAL A 626 29.00 -24.97 12.18
N GLY A 627 28.53 -24.46 13.33
CA GLY A 627 28.62 -25.18 14.61
C GLY A 627 27.91 -26.53 14.61
N GLN A 628 26.92 -26.72 13.73
CA GLN A 628 26.23 -28.01 13.51
C GLN A 628 26.90 -28.91 12.46
N GLY A 629 28.01 -28.49 11.85
CA GLY A 629 28.68 -29.22 10.78
C GLY A 629 27.89 -29.32 9.47
N ARG A 630 26.83 -28.51 9.30
CA ARG A 630 26.00 -28.50 8.07
C ARG A 630 26.55 -27.58 6.98
N VAL A 631 27.33 -26.59 7.39
CA VAL A 631 28.01 -25.64 6.51
C VAL A 631 29.50 -25.64 6.84
N GLN A 632 30.35 -25.77 5.83
CA GLN A 632 31.78 -25.51 5.92
C GLN A 632 32.07 -24.12 5.36
N LEU A 633 32.85 -23.30 6.08
CA LEU A 633 33.30 -21.99 5.60
C LEU A 633 34.73 -22.10 5.07
N ALA A 634 34.95 -21.65 3.85
CA ALA A 634 36.27 -21.48 3.26
C ALA A 634 36.53 -19.98 3.03
N PHE A 635 37.11 -19.33 4.03
CA PHE A 635 37.59 -17.95 3.93
C PHE A 635 38.94 -17.90 3.21
N ASP A 636 39.34 -16.70 2.78
CA ASP A 636 40.59 -16.45 2.06
C ASP A 636 40.79 -17.42 0.88
N SER A 637 39.67 -17.79 0.24
CA SER A 637 39.59 -18.83 -0.77
C SER A 637 38.88 -18.32 -2.02
N THR A 638 39.44 -18.64 -3.19
CA THR A 638 38.86 -18.33 -4.50
C THR A 638 38.69 -19.61 -5.31
N VAL A 639 37.73 -19.65 -6.23
CA VAL A 639 37.66 -20.77 -7.18
C VAL A 639 38.79 -20.61 -8.19
N ALA A 640 39.56 -21.66 -8.44
CA ALA A 640 40.61 -21.70 -9.46
C ALA A 640 40.12 -22.32 -10.77
N ARG A 641 39.26 -23.34 -10.69
CA ARG A 641 38.57 -24.00 -11.81
C ARG A 641 37.41 -24.86 -11.31
N VAL A 642 36.47 -25.16 -12.20
CA VAL A 642 35.32 -26.05 -11.94
C VAL A 642 35.42 -27.26 -12.84
N GLU A 643 35.56 -28.44 -12.25
CA GLU A 643 35.71 -29.73 -12.94
C GLU A 643 34.37 -30.48 -12.97
N PRO A 644 34.21 -31.65 -13.61
CA PRO A 644 32.91 -32.33 -13.68
C PRO A 644 32.30 -32.72 -12.32
N ASP A 645 33.13 -33.13 -11.36
CA ASP A 645 32.71 -33.72 -10.08
C ASP A 645 33.20 -32.94 -8.84
N HIS A 646 34.02 -31.90 -9.03
CA HIS A 646 34.61 -31.11 -7.95
C HIS A 646 34.92 -29.67 -8.36
N VAL A 647 35.25 -28.86 -7.37
CA VAL A 647 35.76 -27.51 -7.52
C VAL A 647 37.18 -27.47 -6.95
N VAL A 648 38.10 -26.82 -7.65
CA VAL A 648 39.43 -26.55 -7.12
C VAL A 648 39.44 -25.13 -6.57
N LEU A 649 39.73 -25.02 -5.28
CA LEU A 649 39.90 -23.75 -4.59
C LEU A 649 41.38 -23.39 -4.53
N ARG A 650 41.68 -22.10 -4.69
CA ARG A 650 42.97 -21.51 -4.34
C ARG A 650 42.83 -20.87 -2.96
N THR A 651 43.51 -21.45 -1.98
CA THR A 651 43.55 -21.02 -0.59
C THR A 651 44.94 -20.46 -0.26
N THR A 652 45.13 -19.97 0.97
CA THR A 652 46.45 -19.53 1.47
C THR A 652 47.45 -20.67 1.60
N ALA A 653 46.99 -21.92 1.69
CA ALA A 653 47.83 -23.12 1.81
C ALA A 653 48.14 -23.79 0.45
N GLY A 654 47.57 -23.30 -0.65
CA GLY A 654 47.74 -23.86 -1.99
C GLY A 654 46.40 -24.18 -2.66
N GLU A 655 46.43 -25.07 -3.65
CA GLU A 655 45.19 -25.57 -4.27
C GLU A 655 44.58 -26.70 -3.44
N GLU A 656 43.27 -26.62 -3.21
CA GLU A 656 42.49 -27.61 -2.48
C GLU A 656 41.33 -28.12 -3.35
N ARG A 657 41.12 -29.43 -3.36
CA ARG A 657 39.98 -30.06 -4.03
C ARG A 657 38.79 -30.13 -3.08
N VAL A 658 37.64 -29.63 -3.52
CA VAL A 658 36.35 -29.75 -2.82
C VAL A 658 35.35 -30.44 -3.75
N ASP A 659 34.93 -31.65 -3.39
CA ASP A 659 33.92 -32.34 -4.16
C ASP A 659 32.58 -31.60 -4.14
N ALA A 660 31.93 -31.51 -5.29
CA ALA A 660 30.71 -30.74 -5.44
C ALA A 660 29.86 -31.30 -6.58
N ASP A 661 28.59 -31.57 -6.29
CA ASP A 661 27.60 -31.97 -7.28
C ASP A 661 26.93 -30.73 -7.91
N ALA A 662 26.85 -29.62 -7.18
CA ALA A 662 26.34 -28.34 -7.66
C ALA A 662 27.19 -27.14 -7.17
N VAL A 663 27.28 -26.09 -8.00
CA VAL A 663 28.02 -24.86 -7.69
C VAL A 663 27.12 -23.64 -7.88
N PHE A 664 26.90 -22.86 -6.82
CA PHE A 664 26.17 -21.60 -6.87
C PHE A 664 27.12 -20.42 -6.90
N VAL A 665 27.17 -19.67 -8.00
CA VAL A 665 28.00 -18.47 -8.16
C VAL A 665 27.16 -17.23 -7.83
N LEU A 666 27.27 -16.75 -6.59
CA LEU A 666 26.45 -15.68 -6.02
C LEU A 666 27.32 -14.47 -5.61
N ILE A 667 28.14 -14.01 -6.55
CA ILE A 667 29.13 -12.94 -6.37
C ILE A 667 28.62 -11.55 -6.80
N GLY A 668 27.32 -11.43 -7.06
CA GLY A 668 26.64 -10.19 -7.46
C GLY A 668 26.34 -10.11 -8.95
N SER A 669 25.82 -8.95 -9.38
CA SER A 669 25.51 -8.65 -10.78
C SER A 669 26.25 -7.40 -11.25
N ILE A 670 26.41 -7.24 -12.56
CA ILE A 670 26.96 -6.03 -13.19
C ILE A 670 25.92 -5.37 -14.06
N LEU A 671 26.03 -4.05 -14.24
CA LEU A 671 25.31 -3.37 -15.30
C LEU A 671 25.85 -3.84 -16.65
N PRO A 672 24.99 -4.07 -17.65
CA PRO A 672 25.42 -4.52 -18.98
C PRO A 672 25.97 -3.34 -19.79
N TRP A 673 27.11 -2.80 -19.36
CA TRP A 673 27.73 -1.60 -19.96
C TRP A 673 28.11 -1.77 -21.42
N GLU A 674 28.46 -2.98 -21.86
CA GLU A 674 28.70 -3.25 -23.28
C GLU A 674 27.43 -3.02 -24.11
N PHE A 675 26.29 -3.55 -23.67
CA PHE A 675 25.01 -3.31 -24.32
C PHE A 675 24.62 -1.84 -24.24
N LEU A 676 24.66 -1.23 -23.06
CA LEU A 676 24.31 0.19 -22.88
C LEU A 676 25.19 1.12 -23.73
N GLY A 677 26.49 0.85 -23.80
CA GLY A 677 27.44 1.56 -24.65
C GLY A 677 27.14 1.39 -26.13
N ALA A 678 26.77 0.19 -26.58
CA ALA A 678 26.34 -0.06 -27.95
C ALA A 678 25.05 0.70 -28.33
N VAL A 679 24.15 0.95 -27.37
CA VAL A 679 22.96 1.80 -27.56
C VAL A 679 23.31 3.31 -27.57
N GLY A 680 24.51 3.67 -27.11
CA GLY A 680 25.01 5.05 -27.04
C GLY A 680 24.94 5.69 -25.65
N VAL A 681 24.65 4.92 -24.59
CA VAL A 681 24.65 5.40 -23.20
C VAL A 681 26.08 5.41 -22.67
N ARG A 682 26.55 6.55 -22.15
CA ARG A 682 27.92 6.69 -21.66
C ARG A 682 28.03 6.28 -20.19
N ARG A 683 29.13 5.61 -19.85
CA ARG A 683 29.51 5.37 -18.47
C ARG A 683 29.96 6.68 -17.82
N GLY A 684 29.47 6.99 -16.63
CA GLY A 684 30.00 8.10 -15.84
C GLY A 684 31.49 7.92 -15.61
N ALA A 685 32.26 9.01 -15.58
CA ALA A 685 33.66 8.93 -15.17
C ALA A 685 33.69 8.42 -13.72
N ALA A 686 34.40 7.32 -13.48
CA ALA A 686 34.72 6.91 -12.12
C ALA A 686 35.52 8.04 -11.49
N SER A 687 35.10 8.51 -10.32
CA SER A 687 35.96 9.33 -9.49
C SER A 687 37.24 8.53 -9.25
N ALA A 688 38.38 9.07 -9.71
CA ALA A 688 39.67 8.45 -9.48
C ALA A 688 39.94 8.49 -7.97
N GLY A 689 39.74 7.34 -7.31
CA GLY A 689 39.99 7.12 -5.89
C GLY A 689 41.01 6.03 -5.69
#